data_AF-A0A9D7GNE4-F1
#
_entry.id   AF-A0A9D7GNE4-F1
#
_cell.length_a   1.000
_cell.length_b   1.000
_cell.length_c   1.000
_cell.angle_alpha   90.00
_cell.angle_beta   90.00
_cell.angle_gamma   90.00
#
_symmetry.space_group_name_H-M   'P 1'
#
loop_
_entity.id
_entity.type
_entity.pdbx_description
1 polymer ?
#
loop_
_entity_poly.entity_id
_entity_poly.type
_entity_poly.pdbx_seq_one_letter_code
_entity_poly.pdbx_strand_id
1 'polypeptide(L)'
;MITDTSINPIKLSLWIANGTEREQVTRTFYDEPITTIPDFSQDNLRNRVATVTFQEVYDTDEEVYNHASHYSYDIAGNVKTLVQDIPELEDYVQRFKRIDYEYDLISGKVNKVHYEKDSVDQFIHQYAYDEENRLIQAKTSADGLLWDIDADYQYYAHGPLARIELGERQVQGIDYAYTLQGWLKGINGLDLNLYRDMGRDGNTGASANKKVGRDVYGMVIGYFEDDYYPAGGNSRNFEPSYSPSSFSSASPSLYNGNIRNIGYTIKGLTPLTIGYAYKYDQLNRLAEVKPYDTFNSSNYKWTTSGSAMTSYKEELSYDANGNILTYLRKGAPSQVNMDNMTYNYVSGTNKLVQVEDAVSASNYSIDIDQQVSTNYLYDNSGNLIKDKKEKLDITWTAYGKVDSIYNDNTDLAINFGYDASQNRLSKRVITTASSDTVTSYYIRDAQGNIMAIYELRDDTVRWIEQDLYGSSRLGVLNPDSVVYPPTTYSQFFHHLQGKKQYELTNHLGNVLTTINDRKIGQDTATGDGLYDYWVAAQISGQDYYSGGMVMPERSFSYANYRFGFNDKEDDSDVQASGNIQDYGMRIYDPRRGQFISVDPISKSFPWYSPYQFAGNKPIVAIDIDGLEDKWVTYYQRFDQQGKLKVSNKNATRHFGLNTHHGYYGLEFDGWQPLGERGWGVQYQMEVEQEQFDGSVLNKQFTVFVPRNLSGIPQVQIFGSSSGESSPGSKADPNKEITTFDFDEFLKIMDPIMTGLGIEEPNFSDLSFEDQAVKLSELSKEVYDIKSEERSVYCKTCKKAFFIENGIPSYKESEIPASDTINKHE
;
A
#
# COMPACT_ATOMS: atom_id res chain seq x y z
N MET A 1 3.99 -29.95 -17.90
CA MET A 1 5.35 -30.38 -17.51
C MET A 1 5.78 -29.46 -16.37
N ILE A 2 5.83 -29.96 -15.14
CA ILE A 2 6.34 -29.19 -13.99
C ILE A 2 7.85 -29.42 -13.98
N THR A 3 8.64 -28.39 -14.28
CA THR A 3 10.09 -28.43 -14.11
C THR A 3 10.42 -28.18 -12.65
N ASP A 4 10.32 -29.23 -11.82
CA ASP A 4 10.67 -29.15 -10.40
C ASP A 4 12.19 -29.19 -10.19
N THR A 5 12.76 -28.08 -9.76
CA THR A 5 14.14 -28.01 -9.26
C THR A 5 14.17 -28.32 -7.77
N SER A 6 14.56 -29.56 -7.42
CA SER A 6 14.78 -29.98 -6.03
C SER A 6 16.27 -30.17 -5.74
N ILE A 7 16.73 -29.69 -4.58
CA ILE A 7 18.07 -29.96 -4.04
C ILE A 7 18.28 -31.48 -3.83
N ASN A 8 17.19 -32.24 -3.66
CA ASN A 8 17.22 -33.71 -3.57
C ASN A 8 16.06 -34.34 -4.37
N PRO A 9 16.26 -34.62 -5.67
CA PRO A 9 15.23 -35.18 -6.55
C PRO A 9 14.67 -36.53 -6.08
N ILE A 10 15.48 -37.32 -5.36
CA ILE A 10 15.08 -38.63 -4.82
C ILE A 10 14.09 -38.45 -3.67
N LYS A 11 14.33 -37.49 -2.76
CA LYS A 11 13.38 -37.17 -1.69
C LYS A 11 12.06 -36.64 -2.24
N LEU A 12 12.11 -35.76 -3.26
CA LEU A 12 10.90 -35.22 -3.88
C LEU A 12 10.08 -36.33 -4.56
N SER A 13 10.74 -37.19 -5.35
CA SER A 13 10.05 -38.30 -6.03
C SER A 13 9.48 -39.32 -5.04
N LEU A 14 10.18 -39.62 -3.94
CA LEU A 14 9.63 -40.45 -2.86
C LEU A 14 8.46 -39.78 -2.13
N TRP A 15 8.50 -38.46 -1.92
CA TRP A 15 7.38 -37.73 -1.31
C TRP A 15 6.14 -37.75 -2.21
N ILE A 16 6.30 -37.47 -3.50
CA ILE A 16 5.21 -37.54 -4.50
C ILE A 16 4.64 -38.98 -4.58
N ALA A 17 5.51 -39.99 -4.60
CA ALA A 17 5.08 -41.39 -4.76
C ALA A 17 4.41 -41.98 -3.51
N ASN A 18 4.68 -41.44 -2.32
CA ASN A 18 4.14 -41.93 -1.05
C ASN A 18 3.05 -41.01 -0.46
N GLY A 19 2.75 -39.86 -1.08
CA GLY A 19 1.68 -38.98 -0.64
C GLY A 19 0.32 -39.66 -0.82
N THR A 20 -0.38 -39.92 0.27
CA THR A 20 -1.72 -40.54 0.27
C THR A 20 -2.85 -39.52 0.25
N GLU A 21 -2.58 -38.28 0.69
CA GLU A 21 -3.56 -37.20 0.83
C GLU A 21 -2.97 -35.90 0.27
N ARG A 22 -3.82 -35.08 -0.36
CA ARG A 22 -3.49 -33.72 -0.77
C ARG A 22 -4.31 -32.79 0.12
N GLU A 23 -3.68 -31.78 0.68
CA GLU A 23 -4.32 -30.83 1.58
C GLU A 23 -4.18 -29.41 1.01
N GLN A 24 -5.08 -28.51 1.42
CA GLN A 24 -5.05 -27.08 1.08
C GLN A 24 -5.06 -26.81 -0.43
N VAL A 25 -6.02 -27.41 -1.13
CA VAL A 25 -6.13 -27.34 -2.60
C VAL A 25 -7.08 -26.24 -3.04
N THR A 26 -6.55 -25.30 -3.82
CA THR A 26 -7.34 -24.29 -4.55
C THR A 26 -7.65 -24.76 -5.97
N ARG A 27 -8.90 -24.63 -6.41
CA ARG A 27 -9.31 -24.84 -7.81
C ARG A 27 -9.98 -23.58 -8.35
N THR A 28 -9.66 -23.26 -9.60
CA THR A 28 -10.23 -22.12 -10.32
C THR A 28 -10.97 -22.62 -11.54
N PHE A 29 -12.25 -22.32 -11.61
CA PHE A 29 -13.13 -22.66 -12.72
C PHE A 29 -13.38 -21.41 -13.56
N TYR A 30 -13.26 -21.57 -14.88
CA TYR A 30 -13.46 -20.52 -15.87
C TYR A 30 -14.68 -20.84 -16.72
N ASP A 31 -15.31 -19.81 -17.28
CA ASP A 31 -16.37 -19.89 -18.32
C ASP A 31 -17.70 -20.53 -17.93
N GLU A 32 -17.70 -21.50 -17.00
CA GLU A 32 -18.85 -22.33 -16.67
C GLU A 32 -19.59 -21.78 -15.43
N PRO A 33 -20.89 -21.47 -15.55
CA PRO A 33 -21.68 -20.96 -14.43
C PRO A 33 -22.08 -22.07 -13.46
N ILE A 34 -22.08 -21.77 -12.16
CA ILE A 34 -22.69 -22.60 -11.12
C ILE A 34 -24.19 -22.31 -11.04
N THR A 35 -24.99 -23.34 -10.72
CA THR A 35 -26.47 -23.25 -10.66
C THR A 35 -27.05 -23.61 -9.29
N THR A 36 -26.20 -23.90 -8.30
CA THR A 36 -26.59 -24.39 -6.98
C THR A 36 -26.86 -23.29 -5.96
N ILE A 37 -26.50 -22.04 -6.25
CA ILE A 37 -26.63 -20.90 -5.33
C ILE A 37 -28.01 -20.23 -5.52
N PRO A 38 -28.84 -20.12 -4.46
CA PRO A 38 -30.13 -19.45 -4.54
C PRO A 38 -30.01 -17.97 -4.96
N ASP A 39 -30.94 -17.51 -5.80
CA ASP A 39 -31.08 -16.10 -6.22
C ASP A 39 -29.82 -15.44 -6.80
N PHE A 40 -28.91 -16.26 -7.34
CA PHE A 40 -27.66 -15.83 -7.97
C PHE A 40 -27.50 -16.47 -9.36
N SER A 41 -27.12 -15.65 -10.35
CA SER A 41 -26.78 -16.11 -11.69
C SER A 41 -25.51 -15.43 -12.18
N GLN A 42 -24.64 -16.20 -12.81
CA GLN A 42 -23.38 -15.69 -13.34
C GLN A 42 -23.53 -15.28 -14.81
N ASP A 43 -23.16 -14.04 -15.09
CA ASP A 43 -23.22 -13.43 -16.42
C ASP A 43 -21.80 -13.11 -16.92
N ASN A 44 -21.63 -13.08 -18.25
CA ASN A 44 -20.43 -12.61 -18.94
C ASN A 44 -19.12 -13.34 -18.54
N LEU A 45 -19.17 -14.66 -18.33
CA LEU A 45 -18.05 -15.46 -17.83
C LEU A 45 -16.92 -15.78 -18.82
N ARG A 46 -17.10 -15.50 -20.12
CA ARG A 46 -16.14 -15.91 -21.15
C ARG A 46 -14.74 -15.33 -20.91
N ASN A 47 -13.74 -16.20 -20.84
CA ASN A 47 -12.35 -15.97 -20.46
C ASN A 47 -12.18 -15.33 -19.06
N ARG A 48 -13.12 -15.57 -18.14
CA ARG A 48 -13.11 -15.02 -16.78
C ARG A 48 -13.29 -16.13 -15.76
N VAL A 49 -12.82 -15.84 -14.54
CA VAL A 49 -12.99 -16.74 -13.40
C VAL A 49 -14.46 -16.75 -13.02
N ALA A 50 -15.09 -17.92 -13.07
CA ALA A 50 -16.46 -18.09 -12.60
C ALA A 50 -16.45 -18.38 -11.10
N THR A 51 -15.67 -19.37 -10.68
CA THR A 51 -15.65 -19.83 -9.29
C THR A 51 -14.22 -20.16 -8.87
N VAL A 52 -13.89 -19.85 -7.63
CA VAL A 52 -12.68 -20.35 -6.97
C VAL A 52 -13.09 -21.08 -5.71
N THR A 53 -12.64 -22.33 -5.56
CA THR A 53 -12.93 -23.17 -4.38
C THR A 53 -11.65 -23.51 -3.64
N PHE A 54 -11.74 -23.69 -2.34
CA PHE A 54 -10.66 -24.22 -1.51
C PHE A 54 -11.12 -25.44 -0.72
N GLN A 55 -10.24 -26.43 -0.66
CA GLN A 55 -10.42 -27.68 0.08
C GLN A 55 -9.27 -27.87 1.06
N GLU A 56 -9.56 -27.99 2.34
CA GLU A 56 -8.55 -28.31 3.36
C GLU A 56 -7.98 -29.72 3.12
N VAL A 57 -8.84 -30.67 2.76
CA VAL A 57 -8.46 -32.00 2.33
C VAL A 57 -9.08 -32.25 0.96
N TYR A 58 -8.24 -32.59 -0.01
CA TYR A 58 -8.66 -32.85 -1.37
C TYR A 58 -9.58 -34.07 -1.43
N ASP A 59 -10.75 -33.86 -2.01
CA ASP A 59 -11.61 -34.92 -2.51
C ASP A 59 -11.74 -34.78 -4.04
N THR A 60 -12.00 -35.90 -4.71
CA THR A 60 -12.40 -35.93 -6.12
C THR A 60 -13.73 -35.23 -6.41
N ASP A 61 -14.58 -35.02 -5.40
CA ASP A 61 -15.81 -34.25 -5.54
C ASP A 61 -15.53 -32.74 -5.70
N GLU A 62 -16.04 -32.15 -6.78
CA GLU A 62 -15.91 -30.72 -7.11
C GLU A 62 -16.97 -29.86 -6.41
N GLU A 63 -18.03 -30.46 -5.89
CA GLU A 63 -19.10 -29.77 -5.16
C GLU A 63 -18.82 -29.65 -3.66
N VAL A 64 -17.79 -30.35 -3.16
CA VAL A 64 -17.38 -30.31 -1.74
C VAL A 64 -16.21 -29.36 -1.58
N TYR A 65 -16.36 -28.33 -0.77
CA TYR A 65 -15.31 -27.37 -0.44
C TYR A 65 -15.52 -26.76 0.94
N ASN A 66 -14.46 -26.24 1.54
CA ASN A 66 -14.55 -25.54 2.82
C ASN A 66 -15.01 -24.09 2.64
N HIS A 67 -14.71 -23.49 1.50
CA HIS A 67 -15.22 -22.18 1.09
C HIS A 67 -15.02 -21.97 -0.41
N ALA A 68 -15.81 -21.05 -0.97
CA ALA A 68 -15.70 -20.66 -2.37
C ALA A 68 -16.02 -19.18 -2.58
N SER A 69 -15.58 -18.64 -3.72
CA SER A 69 -15.94 -17.32 -4.21
C SER A 69 -16.46 -17.43 -5.63
N HIS A 70 -17.63 -16.85 -5.88
CA HIS A 70 -18.33 -16.92 -7.16
C HIS A 70 -18.51 -15.52 -7.74
N TYR A 71 -18.15 -15.35 -9.01
CA TYR A 71 -18.09 -14.04 -9.66
C TYR A 71 -19.09 -13.96 -10.81
N SER A 72 -19.76 -12.83 -10.94
CA SER A 72 -20.57 -12.45 -12.10
C SER A 72 -20.09 -11.10 -12.60
N TYR A 73 -20.09 -10.88 -13.92
CA TYR A 73 -19.50 -9.68 -14.50
C TYR A 73 -20.52 -8.84 -15.27
N ASP A 74 -20.28 -7.54 -15.36
CA ASP A 74 -21.00 -6.67 -16.28
C ASP A 74 -20.50 -6.85 -17.72
N ILE A 75 -21.10 -6.12 -18.66
CA ILE A 75 -20.72 -6.17 -20.09
C ILE A 75 -19.31 -5.61 -20.37
N ALA A 76 -18.78 -4.77 -19.48
CA ALA A 76 -17.43 -4.21 -19.58
C ALA A 76 -16.37 -5.15 -18.97
N GLY A 77 -16.80 -6.14 -18.19
CA GLY A 77 -15.95 -7.12 -17.52
C GLY A 77 -15.59 -6.74 -16.09
N ASN A 78 -16.23 -5.74 -15.50
CA ASN A 78 -16.08 -5.46 -14.07
C ASN A 78 -16.87 -6.50 -13.25
N VAL A 79 -16.42 -6.81 -12.04
CA VAL A 79 -17.13 -7.71 -11.13
C VAL A 79 -18.44 -7.05 -10.73
N LYS A 80 -19.56 -7.55 -11.24
CA LYS A 80 -20.91 -7.05 -10.97
C LYS A 80 -21.46 -7.63 -9.66
N THR A 81 -21.22 -8.91 -9.41
CA THR A 81 -21.64 -9.57 -8.17
C THR A 81 -20.56 -10.55 -7.73
N LEU A 82 -20.25 -10.51 -6.43
CA LEU A 82 -19.42 -11.48 -5.74
C LEU A 82 -20.27 -12.19 -4.69
N VAL A 83 -20.20 -13.52 -4.64
CA VAL A 83 -20.75 -14.32 -3.55
C VAL A 83 -19.62 -15.08 -2.88
N GLN A 84 -19.39 -14.84 -1.60
CA GLN A 84 -18.56 -15.69 -0.74
C GLN A 84 -19.45 -16.79 -0.16
N ASP A 85 -19.07 -18.04 -0.40
CA ASP A 85 -19.76 -19.24 0.09
C ASP A 85 -18.95 -19.87 1.23
N ILE A 86 -19.56 -19.95 2.41
CA ILE A 86 -19.00 -20.47 3.65
C ILE A 86 -19.92 -21.59 4.15
N PRO A 87 -19.78 -22.84 3.67
CA PRO A 87 -20.64 -23.97 4.04
C PRO A 87 -20.77 -24.21 5.55
N GLU A 88 -19.75 -23.89 6.34
CA GLU A 88 -19.82 -23.97 7.82
C GLU A 88 -20.97 -23.12 8.41
N LEU A 89 -21.39 -22.07 7.70
CA LEU A 89 -22.48 -21.17 8.14
C LEU A 89 -23.88 -21.57 7.64
N GLU A 90 -24.03 -22.76 7.04
CA GLU A 90 -25.31 -23.24 6.48
C GLU A 90 -26.39 -23.41 7.54
N ASP A 91 -26.06 -24.04 8.67
CA ASP A 91 -26.99 -24.28 9.78
C ASP A 91 -27.52 -22.98 10.42
N TYR A 92 -26.82 -21.86 10.19
CA TYR A 92 -27.17 -20.54 10.69
C TYR A 92 -27.88 -19.68 9.63
N VAL A 93 -28.14 -20.21 8.43
CA VAL A 93 -28.71 -19.47 7.29
C VAL A 93 -27.86 -18.24 6.94
N GLN A 94 -26.53 -18.36 7.05
CA GLN A 94 -25.55 -17.30 6.79
C GLN A 94 -24.42 -17.76 5.85
N ARG A 95 -24.61 -18.91 5.17
CA ARG A 95 -23.64 -19.53 4.26
C ARG A 95 -23.17 -18.61 3.15
N PHE A 96 -24.08 -17.89 2.51
CA PHE A 96 -23.77 -17.04 1.37
C PHE A 96 -23.68 -15.58 1.80
N LYS A 97 -22.60 -14.90 1.39
CA LYS A 97 -22.40 -13.46 1.58
C LYS A 97 -22.21 -12.77 0.23
N ARG A 98 -23.18 -11.95 -0.14
CA ARG A 98 -23.34 -11.35 -1.46
C ARG A 98 -22.98 -9.87 -1.45
N ILE A 99 -22.22 -9.47 -2.46
CA ILE A 99 -21.82 -8.09 -2.73
C ILE A 99 -22.16 -7.77 -4.18
N ASP A 100 -23.02 -6.79 -4.42
CA ASP A 100 -23.37 -6.30 -5.77
C ASP A 100 -22.80 -4.91 -6.01
N TYR A 101 -22.28 -4.68 -7.21
CA TYR A 101 -21.67 -3.42 -7.64
C TYR A 101 -22.50 -2.77 -8.75
N GLU A 102 -22.74 -1.47 -8.60
CA GLU A 102 -23.29 -0.63 -9.66
C GLU A 102 -22.18 0.29 -10.19
N TYR A 103 -21.82 0.15 -11.45
CA TYR A 103 -20.79 0.97 -12.10
C TYR A 103 -21.38 2.06 -12.99
N ASP A 104 -20.64 3.15 -13.15
CA ASP A 104 -20.78 4.03 -14.30
C ASP A 104 -20.19 3.34 -15.54
N LEU A 105 -21.03 3.14 -16.56
CA LEU A 105 -20.68 2.34 -17.74
C LEU A 105 -19.56 2.94 -18.60
N ILE A 106 -19.28 4.24 -18.48
CA ILE A 106 -18.29 4.93 -19.31
C ILE A 106 -16.95 5.02 -18.58
N SER A 107 -16.96 5.48 -17.33
CA SER A 107 -15.77 5.67 -16.52
C SER A 107 -15.29 4.41 -15.80
N GLY A 108 -16.17 3.40 -15.64
CA GLY A 108 -15.90 2.20 -14.85
C GLY A 108 -15.83 2.45 -13.34
N LYS A 109 -16.23 3.64 -12.87
CA LYS A 109 -16.24 3.98 -11.44
C LYS A 109 -17.43 3.32 -10.74
N VAL A 110 -17.23 2.88 -9.51
CA VAL A 110 -18.28 2.30 -8.67
C VAL A 110 -19.17 3.42 -8.18
N ASN A 111 -20.45 3.41 -8.53
CA ASN A 111 -21.45 4.34 -8.01
C ASN A 111 -22.06 3.84 -6.70
N LYS A 112 -22.30 2.52 -6.59
CA LYS A 112 -22.81 1.89 -5.37
C LYS A 112 -22.25 0.50 -5.16
N VAL A 113 -22.16 0.12 -3.89
CA VAL A 113 -21.91 -1.24 -3.44
C VAL A 113 -23.04 -1.64 -2.51
N HIS A 114 -23.73 -2.73 -2.83
CA HIS A 114 -24.75 -3.32 -1.98
C HIS A 114 -24.17 -4.56 -1.30
N TYR A 115 -24.06 -4.50 0.01
CA TYR A 115 -23.74 -5.63 0.86
C TYR A 115 -25.03 -6.29 1.35
N GLU A 116 -25.16 -7.61 1.18
CA GLU A 116 -26.29 -8.42 1.68
C GLU A 116 -27.66 -7.79 1.37
N LYS A 117 -27.89 -7.48 0.09
CA LYS A 117 -29.12 -6.80 -0.35
C LYS A 117 -30.37 -7.57 0.07
N ASP A 118 -31.36 -6.84 0.59
CA ASP A 118 -32.64 -7.35 1.10
C ASP A 118 -32.53 -8.25 2.36
N SER A 119 -31.36 -8.29 3.01
CA SER A 119 -31.12 -8.98 4.29
C SER A 119 -31.13 -8.05 5.51
N VAL A 120 -31.12 -8.63 6.72
CA VAL A 120 -31.10 -7.88 8.01
C VAL A 120 -29.85 -7.04 8.23
N ASP A 121 -28.76 -7.51 7.64
CA ASP A 121 -27.42 -6.99 7.65
C ASP A 121 -27.07 -6.28 6.34
N GLN A 122 -28.10 -5.84 5.59
CA GLN A 122 -27.90 -5.02 4.41
C GLN A 122 -27.13 -3.74 4.77
N PHE A 123 -26.14 -3.41 3.95
CA PHE A 123 -25.43 -2.14 4.03
C PHE A 123 -25.04 -1.66 2.64
N ILE A 124 -25.14 -0.36 2.39
CA ILE A 124 -24.98 0.21 1.07
C ILE A 124 -23.97 1.35 1.15
N HIS A 125 -22.93 1.29 0.32
CA HIS A 125 -22.04 2.41 0.05
C HIS A 125 -22.46 3.10 -1.24
N GLN A 126 -22.42 4.43 -1.26
CA GLN A 126 -22.66 5.23 -2.46
C GLN A 126 -21.57 6.28 -2.63
N TYR A 127 -21.12 6.45 -3.87
CA TYR A 127 -20.05 7.36 -4.25
C TYR A 127 -20.54 8.38 -5.27
N ALA A 128 -20.04 9.61 -5.14
CA ALA A 128 -20.20 10.65 -6.15
C ALA A 128 -18.83 11.15 -6.61
N TYR A 129 -18.75 11.48 -7.89
CA TYR A 129 -17.52 11.93 -8.54
C TYR A 129 -17.68 13.30 -9.18
N ASP A 130 -16.59 14.05 -9.30
CA ASP A 130 -16.56 15.27 -10.11
C ASP A 130 -16.39 14.96 -11.61
N GLU A 131 -16.36 16.01 -12.43
CA GLU A 131 -16.19 15.94 -13.89
C GLU A 131 -14.85 15.30 -14.32
N GLU A 132 -13.89 15.20 -13.40
CA GLU A 132 -12.57 14.58 -13.61
C GLU A 132 -12.49 13.16 -13.02
N ASN A 133 -13.64 12.58 -12.65
CA ASN A 133 -13.78 11.25 -12.04
C ASN A 133 -13.03 11.08 -10.71
N ARG A 134 -12.86 12.18 -9.94
CA ARG A 134 -12.34 12.13 -8.57
C ARG A 134 -13.49 12.04 -7.58
N LEU A 135 -13.31 11.25 -6.52
CA LEU A 135 -14.33 11.03 -5.50
C LEU A 135 -14.60 12.33 -4.74
N ILE A 136 -15.82 12.85 -4.76
CA ILE A 136 -16.20 14.06 -4.01
C ILE A 136 -17.05 13.77 -2.79
N GLN A 137 -17.69 12.60 -2.72
CA GLN A 137 -18.54 12.24 -1.59
C GLN A 137 -18.67 10.72 -1.43
N ALA A 138 -18.63 10.25 -0.19
CA ALA A 138 -18.95 8.89 0.21
C ALA A 138 -20.11 8.89 1.22
N LYS A 139 -21.09 8.03 0.99
CA LYS A 139 -22.30 7.89 1.80
C LYS A 139 -22.56 6.44 2.14
N THR A 140 -23.23 6.21 3.26
CA THR A 140 -23.73 4.90 3.63
C THR A 140 -25.19 4.89 4.04
N SER A 141 -25.82 3.72 3.90
CA SER A 141 -27.21 3.49 4.28
C SER A 141 -27.44 2.02 4.60
N ALA A 142 -28.30 1.72 5.58
CA ALA A 142 -28.77 0.36 5.85
C ALA A 142 -30.02 -0.01 5.04
N ASP A 143 -30.81 0.97 4.59
CA ASP A 143 -32.13 0.77 3.97
C ASP A 143 -32.25 1.32 2.54
N GLY A 144 -31.25 2.07 2.07
CA GLY A 144 -31.27 2.77 0.79
C GLY A 144 -32.18 4.01 0.75
N LEU A 145 -32.79 4.38 1.88
CA LEU A 145 -33.71 5.50 2.03
C LEU A 145 -33.11 6.62 2.89
N LEU A 146 -32.58 6.27 4.06
CA LEU A 146 -31.86 7.16 4.96
C LEU A 146 -30.37 7.05 4.68
N TRP A 147 -29.77 8.16 4.26
CA TRP A 147 -28.37 8.22 3.86
C TRP A 147 -27.59 9.13 4.79
N ASP A 148 -26.49 8.60 5.29
CA ASP A 148 -25.50 9.36 6.05
C ASP A 148 -24.35 9.71 5.13
N ILE A 149 -23.89 10.96 5.16
CA ILE A 149 -22.62 11.34 4.53
C ILE A 149 -21.51 10.91 5.47
N ASP A 150 -20.59 10.06 5.01
CA ASP A 150 -19.45 9.65 5.83
C ASP A 150 -18.22 10.53 5.57
N ALA A 151 -18.04 10.96 4.31
CA ALA A 151 -16.98 11.89 3.95
C ALA A 151 -17.35 12.74 2.73
N ASP A 152 -17.00 14.04 2.81
CA ASP A 152 -16.93 14.94 1.66
C ASP A 152 -15.47 15.28 1.35
N TYR A 153 -15.13 15.35 0.07
CA TYR A 153 -13.77 15.58 -0.40
C TYR A 153 -13.67 16.86 -1.22
N GLN A 154 -12.61 17.62 -0.96
CA GLN A 154 -12.28 18.82 -1.72
C GLN A 154 -10.84 18.72 -2.21
N TYR A 155 -10.61 19.14 -3.46
CA TYR A 155 -9.32 19.07 -4.11
C TYR A 155 -8.80 20.47 -4.42
N TYR A 156 -7.48 20.63 -4.41
CA TYR A 156 -6.88 21.82 -4.98
C TYR A 156 -7.11 21.85 -6.49
N ALA A 157 -7.11 23.04 -7.08
CA ALA A 157 -7.24 23.21 -8.53
C ALA A 157 -6.17 22.46 -9.33
N HIS A 158 -4.99 22.24 -8.74
CA HIS A 158 -3.90 21.48 -9.33
C HIS A 158 -3.97 19.96 -9.06
N GLY A 159 -5.03 19.46 -8.40
CA GLY A 159 -5.31 18.02 -8.33
C GLY A 159 -5.29 17.38 -6.93
N PRO A 160 -4.31 17.61 -6.05
CA PRO A 160 -4.21 16.91 -4.76
C PRO A 160 -5.42 17.13 -3.86
N LEU A 161 -5.69 16.15 -3.01
CA LEU A 161 -6.71 16.25 -1.98
C LEU A 161 -6.35 17.39 -1.04
N ALA A 162 -7.21 18.40 -0.95
CA ALA A 162 -7.03 19.56 -0.10
C ALA A 162 -7.69 19.35 1.27
N ARG A 163 -8.87 18.74 1.30
CA ARG A 163 -9.66 18.59 2.52
C ARG A 163 -10.58 17.37 2.49
N ILE A 164 -10.75 16.74 3.66
CA ILE A 164 -11.85 15.81 3.95
C ILE A 164 -12.70 16.41 5.07
N GLU A 165 -14.03 16.33 4.94
CA GLU A 165 -14.96 16.58 6.05
C GLU A 165 -15.64 15.28 6.44
N LEU A 166 -15.49 14.86 7.70
CA LEU A 166 -15.98 13.57 8.18
C LEU A 166 -17.35 13.67 8.85
N GLY A 167 -18.20 12.70 8.52
CA GLY A 167 -19.53 12.47 9.06
C GLY A 167 -20.58 13.50 8.63
N GLU A 168 -21.85 13.09 8.65
CA GLU A 168 -22.99 13.90 8.18
C GLU A 168 -23.09 15.22 8.95
N ARG A 169 -22.64 15.21 10.21
CA ARG A 169 -22.61 16.37 11.09
C ARG A 169 -21.33 17.19 10.98
N GLN A 170 -20.44 16.88 10.05
CA GLN A 170 -19.14 17.53 9.88
C GLN A 170 -18.37 17.54 11.20
N VAL A 171 -18.13 16.36 11.77
CA VAL A 171 -17.56 16.21 13.12
C VAL A 171 -16.10 16.62 13.18
N GLN A 172 -15.36 16.48 12.07
CA GLN A 172 -13.94 16.79 11.96
C GLN A 172 -13.59 17.16 10.52
N GLY A 173 -12.76 18.19 10.34
CA GLY A 173 -12.07 18.46 9.08
C GLY A 173 -10.65 17.89 9.09
N ILE A 174 -10.15 17.54 7.90
CA ILE A 174 -8.76 17.12 7.70
C ILE A 174 -8.23 17.89 6.50
N ASP A 175 -7.37 18.87 6.75
CA ASP A 175 -6.76 19.71 5.72
C ASP A 175 -5.34 19.25 5.41
N TYR A 176 -5.00 19.20 4.13
CA TYR A 176 -3.71 18.73 3.65
C TYR A 176 -2.93 19.87 2.98
N ALA A 177 -1.67 20.05 3.36
CA ALA A 177 -0.73 20.92 2.67
C ALA A 177 0.36 20.11 1.96
N TYR A 178 0.82 20.60 0.81
CA TYR A 178 1.88 19.96 0.03
C TYR A 178 2.98 20.97 -0.32
N THR A 179 4.19 20.46 -0.56
CA THR A 179 5.26 21.23 -1.18
C THR A 179 4.98 21.42 -2.68
N LEU A 180 5.72 22.30 -3.35
CA LEU A 180 5.61 22.51 -4.80
C LEU A 180 5.89 21.24 -5.62
N GLN A 181 6.69 20.31 -5.09
CA GLN A 181 6.99 19.02 -5.72
C GLN A 181 5.86 17.99 -5.51
N GLY A 182 4.85 18.32 -4.71
CA GLY A 182 3.73 17.45 -4.38
C GLY A 182 3.90 16.65 -3.09
N TRP A 183 5.00 16.81 -2.34
CA TRP A 183 5.21 16.07 -1.09
C TRP A 183 4.29 16.56 0.02
N LEU A 184 3.71 15.64 0.80
CA LEU A 184 2.88 16.01 1.94
C LEU A 184 3.72 16.81 2.93
N LYS A 185 3.21 17.99 3.30
CA LYS A 185 3.87 18.94 4.20
C LYS A 185 3.19 19.00 5.57
N GLY A 186 1.88 18.82 5.63
CA GLY A 186 1.17 18.79 6.90
C GLY A 186 -0.26 18.33 6.75
N ILE A 187 -0.80 17.92 7.89
CA ILE A 187 -2.21 17.62 8.10
C ILE A 187 -2.68 18.52 9.23
N ASN A 188 -3.69 19.37 8.96
CA ASN A 188 -4.17 20.43 9.86
C ASN A 188 -3.04 21.38 10.32
N GLY A 189 -3.34 22.25 11.30
CA GLY A 189 -2.34 23.06 11.99
C GLY A 189 -1.64 22.29 13.12
N LEU A 190 -0.34 22.52 13.34
CA LEU A 190 0.42 21.77 14.35
C LEU A 190 -0.17 21.91 15.75
N ASP A 191 -0.63 23.09 16.19
CA ASP A 191 -0.98 23.33 17.60
C ASP A 191 -2.49 23.32 17.90
N LEU A 192 -3.31 22.82 16.98
CA LEU A 192 -4.79 22.81 17.04
C LEU A 192 -5.41 24.21 17.23
N ASN A 193 -4.65 25.27 16.93
CA ASN A 193 -5.15 26.63 17.02
C ASN A 193 -5.97 26.97 15.78
N LEU A 194 -7.24 27.35 16.00
CA LEU A 194 -8.19 27.67 14.93
C LEU A 194 -7.76 28.78 13.96
N TYR A 195 -6.81 29.65 14.35
CA TYR A 195 -6.30 30.72 13.46
C TYR A 195 -5.13 30.26 12.58
N ARG A 196 -4.54 29.10 12.90
CA ARG A 196 -3.40 28.47 12.21
C ARG A 196 -3.80 27.20 11.48
N ASP A 197 -4.97 26.67 11.83
CA ASP A 197 -5.70 25.72 11.01
C ASP A 197 -6.02 26.31 9.63
N MET A 198 -5.82 25.48 8.60
CA MET A 198 -6.03 25.82 7.19
C MET A 198 -7.52 25.96 6.87
N GLY A 199 -8.37 25.09 7.42
CA GLY A 199 -9.82 25.12 7.27
C GLY A 199 -10.51 26.17 8.14
N ARG A 200 -9.88 26.59 9.24
CA ARG A 200 -10.45 27.47 10.27
C ARG A 200 -11.74 26.89 10.85
N ASP A 201 -11.66 25.62 11.21
CA ASP A 201 -12.78 24.83 11.72
C ASP A 201 -13.21 25.34 13.09
N GLY A 202 -14.52 25.45 13.29
CA GLY A 202 -15.10 25.98 14.52
C GLY A 202 -14.73 27.45 14.83
N ASN A 203 -14.30 28.23 13.82
CA ASN A 203 -14.07 29.66 13.94
C ASN A 203 -15.40 30.42 13.80
N THR A 204 -15.83 31.08 14.88
CA THR A 204 -17.14 31.76 14.99
C THR A 204 -17.26 33.05 14.17
N GLY A 205 -16.16 33.54 13.58
CA GLY A 205 -16.18 34.65 12.62
C GLY A 205 -16.84 34.29 11.29
N ALA A 206 -16.59 35.09 10.25
CA ALA A 206 -17.04 34.83 8.88
C ALA A 206 -16.23 33.69 8.21
N SER A 207 -16.16 32.52 8.86
CA SER A 207 -15.57 31.29 8.31
C SER A 207 -16.65 30.43 7.66
N ALA A 208 -16.35 29.85 6.50
CA ALA A 208 -17.20 28.85 5.85
C ALA A 208 -17.35 27.60 6.74
N ASN A 209 -16.31 27.27 7.52
CA ASN A 209 -16.23 26.05 8.31
C ASN A 209 -16.58 26.25 9.79
N LYS A 210 -17.27 27.34 10.13
CA LYS A 210 -17.67 27.66 11.52
C LYS A 210 -18.48 26.54 12.19
N LYS A 211 -19.15 25.71 11.39
CA LYS A 211 -19.93 24.59 11.87
C LYS A 211 -19.08 23.36 12.06
N VAL A 212 -18.00 23.14 11.31
CA VAL A 212 -17.14 21.94 11.42
C VAL A 212 -16.52 21.88 12.82
N GLY A 213 -16.41 20.66 13.38
CA GLY A 213 -15.77 20.47 14.68
C GLY A 213 -14.28 20.86 14.63
N ARG A 214 -13.77 21.45 15.70
CA ARG A 214 -12.34 21.82 15.79
C ARG A 214 -11.46 20.58 15.83
N ASP A 215 -10.27 20.75 15.27
CA ASP A 215 -9.27 19.69 15.18
C ASP A 215 -8.90 19.06 16.52
N VAL A 216 -8.76 17.74 16.46
CA VAL A 216 -8.27 16.92 17.57
C VAL A 216 -6.84 16.40 17.33
N TYR A 217 -6.31 16.57 16.12
CA TYR A 217 -4.93 16.21 15.79
C TYR A 217 -4.35 17.12 14.69
N GLY A 218 -3.02 17.18 14.64
CA GLY A 218 -2.28 17.89 13.61
C GLY A 218 -0.86 17.35 13.46
N MET A 219 -0.31 17.52 12.26
CA MET A 219 1.02 17.03 11.88
C MET A 219 1.69 18.00 10.91
N VAL A 220 2.99 18.25 11.10
CA VAL A 220 3.82 18.99 10.14
C VAL A 220 5.12 18.24 9.88
N ILE A 221 5.47 18.05 8.62
CA ILE A 221 6.62 17.28 8.14
C ILE A 221 7.70 18.24 7.64
N GLY A 222 8.96 17.98 7.94
CA GLY A 222 10.11 18.68 7.38
C GLY A 222 11.02 17.76 6.56
N TYR A 223 11.47 18.23 5.41
CA TYR A 223 12.45 17.55 4.53
C TYR A 223 13.78 18.32 4.53
N PHE A 224 13.73 19.61 4.21
CA PHE A 224 14.88 20.50 4.24
C PHE A 224 14.47 21.89 4.72
N GLU A 225 15.44 22.71 5.08
CA GLU A 225 15.19 24.09 5.49
C GLU A 225 14.55 24.88 4.34
N ASP A 226 13.46 25.60 4.64
CA ASP A 226 12.67 26.36 3.66
C ASP A 226 12.03 25.53 2.53
N ASP A 227 11.66 24.28 2.83
CA ASP A 227 10.94 23.38 1.93
C ASP A 227 9.46 23.76 1.66
N TYR A 228 8.93 24.78 2.34
CA TYR A 228 7.55 25.23 2.17
C TYR A 228 7.38 26.76 2.19
N TYR A 229 6.58 27.25 1.24
CA TYR A 229 6.03 28.60 1.22
C TYR A 229 4.57 28.57 0.74
N PRO A 230 3.63 29.25 1.42
CA PRO A 230 2.24 29.25 1.00
C PRO A 230 2.04 30.05 -0.30
N ALA A 231 1.08 29.63 -1.11
CA ALA A 231 0.67 30.38 -2.30
C ALA A 231 0.05 31.73 -1.87
N GLY A 232 0.58 32.84 -2.41
CA GLY A 232 0.01 34.18 -2.21
C GLY A 232 0.50 34.96 -0.99
N GLY A 233 1.57 34.54 -0.29
CA GLY A 233 2.19 35.36 0.76
C GLY A 233 3.37 34.71 1.48
N ASN A 234 4.01 35.47 2.38
CA ASN A 234 5.17 35.02 3.16
C ASN A 234 4.82 34.52 4.58
N SER A 235 3.56 34.61 5.02
CA SER A 235 3.15 34.19 6.37
C SER A 235 2.85 32.70 6.40
N ARG A 236 3.81 31.90 6.87
CA ARG A 236 3.64 30.48 7.19
C ARG A 236 2.69 30.34 8.38
N ASN A 237 1.40 30.23 8.11
CA ASN A 237 0.37 30.21 9.16
C ASN A 237 0.24 28.83 9.82
N PHE A 238 0.32 27.74 9.05
CA PHE A 238 0.21 26.37 9.58
C PHE A 238 1.58 25.73 9.87
N GLU A 239 2.68 26.14 9.23
CA GLU A 239 4.01 25.61 9.53
C GLU A 239 4.66 26.43 10.66
N PRO A 240 5.12 25.82 11.77
CA PRO A 240 5.80 26.53 12.83
C PRO A 240 7.19 27.02 12.42
N SER A 241 7.71 28.04 13.11
CA SER A 241 9.09 28.47 12.89
C SER A 241 10.09 27.51 13.52
N TYR A 242 11.08 27.11 12.72
CA TYR A 242 12.24 26.30 13.12
C TYR A 242 13.51 27.14 13.42
N SER A 243 13.41 28.48 13.33
CA SER A 243 14.52 29.46 13.47
C SER A 243 15.39 29.17 14.69
N PRO A 244 16.74 29.27 14.57
CA PRO A 244 17.69 28.31 15.14
C PRO A 244 17.23 27.72 16.47
N SER A 245 16.77 26.47 16.42
CA SER A 245 16.27 25.75 17.60
C SER A 245 17.15 24.53 17.87
N SER A 246 17.10 24.02 19.09
CA SER A 246 17.77 22.75 19.40
C SER A 246 17.18 21.59 18.59
N PHE A 247 15.88 21.67 18.25
CA PHE A 247 15.20 20.72 17.38
C PHE A 247 15.66 20.79 15.92
N SER A 248 15.74 22.00 15.34
CA SER A 248 16.21 22.16 13.97
C SER A 248 17.70 21.85 13.81
N SER A 249 18.50 22.06 14.86
CA SER A 249 19.91 21.65 14.89
C SER A 249 20.11 20.13 14.93
N ALA A 250 19.14 19.38 15.48
CA ALA A 250 19.21 17.91 15.57
C ALA A 250 18.68 17.19 14.32
N SER A 251 18.00 17.91 13.43
CA SER A 251 17.45 17.39 12.17
C SER A 251 18.14 18.10 11.01
N PRO A 252 19.23 17.62 10.40
CA PRO A 252 19.82 18.30 9.24
C PRO A 252 18.91 18.22 8.00
N SER A 253 19.07 19.14 7.05
CA SER A 253 18.33 19.12 5.77
C SER A 253 18.62 17.84 4.95
N LEU A 254 17.56 17.21 4.45
CA LEU A 254 17.59 16.02 3.61
C LEU A 254 16.89 16.33 2.27
N TYR A 255 17.67 16.31 1.19
CA TYR A 255 17.17 16.63 -0.17
C TYR A 255 16.81 15.39 -0.99
N ASN A 256 16.96 14.20 -0.41
CA ASN A 256 16.73 12.90 -1.05
C ASN A 256 15.30 12.36 -0.85
N GLY A 257 14.38 13.17 -0.29
CA GLY A 257 13.01 12.77 0.01
C GLY A 257 12.82 12.12 1.39
N ASN A 258 13.90 11.87 2.14
CA ASN A 258 13.76 11.44 3.53
C ASN A 258 13.20 12.57 4.40
N ILE A 259 12.38 12.17 5.38
CA ILE A 259 11.83 13.10 6.36
C ILE A 259 12.87 13.38 7.44
N ARG A 260 13.29 14.64 7.61
CA ARG A 260 14.26 15.03 8.67
C ARG A 260 13.61 15.20 10.03
N ASN A 261 12.34 15.62 10.05
CA ASN A 261 11.58 15.78 11.29
C ASN A 261 10.07 15.77 11.05
N ILE A 262 9.32 15.44 12.09
CA ILE A 262 7.86 15.58 12.13
C ILE A 262 7.46 16.16 13.48
N GLY A 263 6.57 17.15 13.48
CA GLY A 263 5.82 17.57 14.66
C GLY A 263 4.44 16.93 14.68
N TYR A 264 4.05 16.33 15.79
CA TYR A 264 2.71 15.80 16.03
C TYR A 264 2.06 16.52 17.20
N THR A 265 0.75 16.73 17.08
CA THR A 265 -0.13 17.09 18.19
C THR A 265 -1.35 16.21 18.19
N ILE A 266 -1.65 15.61 19.34
CA ILE A 266 -2.78 14.72 19.53
C ILE A 266 -3.50 15.15 20.80
N LYS A 267 -4.74 15.61 20.67
CA LYS A 267 -5.56 16.06 21.79
C LYS A 267 -5.72 14.93 22.81
N GLY A 268 -5.57 15.26 24.08
CA GLY A 268 -5.66 14.32 25.20
C GLY A 268 -4.33 13.72 25.65
N LEU A 269 -3.26 13.84 24.86
CA LEU A 269 -1.93 13.36 25.26
C LEU A 269 -1.08 14.44 25.95
N THR A 270 -0.15 14.00 26.80
CA THR A 270 0.83 14.86 27.48
C THR A 270 2.26 14.37 27.20
N PRO A 271 3.18 15.24 26.74
CA PRO A 271 2.96 16.58 26.19
C PRO A 271 1.98 16.58 25.00
N LEU A 272 1.25 17.68 24.83
CA LEU A 272 0.27 17.82 23.75
C LEU A 272 0.94 17.77 22.36
N THR A 273 2.08 18.44 22.22
CA THR A 273 2.88 18.52 20.99
C THR A 273 4.28 17.94 21.22
N ILE A 274 4.72 17.04 20.34
CA ILE A 274 6.10 16.52 20.31
C ILE A 274 6.66 16.62 18.90
N GLY A 275 7.93 17.01 18.80
CA GLY A 275 8.71 17.00 17.56
C GLY A 275 9.72 15.86 17.57
N TYR A 276 9.74 15.06 16.52
CA TYR A 276 10.69 13.96 16.33
C TYR A 276 11.70 14.34 15.26
N ALA A 277 12.99 14.34 15.62
CA ALA A 277 14.10 14.57 14.70
C ALA A 277 14.73 13.22 14.32
N TYR A 278 14.86 12.96 13.02
CA TYR A 278 15.30 11.69 12.49
C TYR A 278 16.71 11.77 11.93
N LYS A 279 17.50 10.71 12.11
CA LYS A 279 18.74 10.49 11.37
C LYS A 279 18.77 9.10 10.77
N TYR A 280 19.48 9.01 9.66
CA TYR A 280 19.60 7.82 8.87
C TYR A 280 21.08 7.45 8.69
N ASP A 281 21.33 6.18 8.42
CA ASP A 281 22.65 5.72 7.98
C ASP A 281 22.88 5.98 6.48
N GLN A 282 24.02 5.53 5.94
CA GLN A 282 24.37 5.75 4.53
C GLN A 282 23.45 5.05 3.53
N LEU A 283 22.70 4.02 3.96
CA LEU A 283 21.72 3.31 3.14
C LEU A 283 20.30 3.85 3.35
N ASN A 284 20.17 5.02 4.00
CA ASN A 284 18.92 5.68 4.35
C ASN A 284 18.04 4.88 5.33
N ARG A 285 18.62 3.96 6.11
CA ARG A 285 17.90 3.22 7.16
C ARG A 285 17.83 4.06 8.44
N LEU A 286 16.75 3.96 9.19
CA LEU A 286 16.55 4.75 10.41
C LEU A 286 17.61 4.38 11.46
N ALA A 287 18.37 5.37 11.94
CA ALA A 287 19.46 5.15 12.90
C ALA A 287 19.20 5.81 14.27
N GLU A 288 18.52 6.96 14.30
CA GLU A 288 18.26 7.71 15.54
C GLU A 288 16.94 8.49 15.44
N VAL A 289 16.15 8.45 16.52
CA VAL A 289 14.97 9.30 16.74
C VAL A 289 15.18 10.13 18.00
N LYS A 290 15.11 11.45 17.88
CA LYS A 290 15.22 12.40 19.00
C LYS A 290 13.92 13.19 19.20
N PRO A 291 13.18 12.93 20.29
CA PRO A 291 11.96 13.66 20.63
C PRO A 291 12.26 15.01 21.32
N TYR A 292 11.37 15.99 21.09
CA TYR A 292 11.43 17.35 21.65
C TYR A 292 10.02 17.81 22.04
N ASP A 293 9.84 18.24 23.28
CA ASP A 293 8.62 18.88 23.80
C ASP A 293 8.75 20.41 23.91
N THR A 294 9.76 20.98 23.24
CA THR A 294 10.16 22.40 23.33
C THR A 294 9.35 23.30 22.40
N PHE A 295 8.14 22.89 22.02
CA PHE A 295 7.26 23.67 21.17
C PHE A 295 6.54 24.77 21.98
N ASN A 296 6.61 26.01 21.51
CA ASN A 296 5.90 27.13 22.12
C ASN A 296 4.70 27.55 21.26
N SER A 297 3.50 27.20 21.70
CA SER A 297 2.25 27.52 21.01
C SER A 297 1.93 29.02 20.98
N SER A 298 2.31 29.79 22.01
CA SER A 298 2.05 31.24 22.03
C SER A 298 2.69 31.96 20.84
N ASN A 299 3.92 31.56 20.48
CA ASN A 299 4.71 32.23 19.45
C ASN A 299 4.87 31.36 18.18
N TYR A 300 4.23 30.19 18.12
CA TYR A 300 4.29 29.21 17.02
C TYR A 300 5.69 28.82 16.57
N LYS A 301 6.55 28.47 17.53
CA LYS A 301 7.95 28.18 17.24
C LYS A 301 8.53 27.12 18.13
N TRP A 302 9.49 26.39 17.59
CA TRP A 302 10.42 25.58 18.37
C TRP A 302 11.41 26.50 19.09
N THR A 303 11.64 26.29 20.39
CA THR A 303 12.49 27.20 21.17
C THR A 303 13.98 26.99 20.92
N THR A 304 14.75 28.06 21.07
CA THR A 304 16.21 28.04 20.96
C THR A 304 16.89 27.36 22.16
N SER A 305 16.24 27.41 23.33
CA SER A 305 16.66 26.73 24.56
C SER A 305 15.89 25.43 24.78
N GLY A 306 16.54 24.42 25.35
CA GLY A 306 15.96 23.10 25.65
C GLY A 306 16.73 21.97 24.98
N SER A 307 16.74 20.80 25.60
CA SER A 307 17.40 19.61 25.06
C SER A 307 16.37 18.62 24.53
N ALA A 308 16.81 17.66 23.71
CA ALA A 308 15.97 16.51 23.38
C ALA A 308 15.50 15.82 24.67
N MET A 309 14.28 15.31 24.65
CA MET A 309 13.77 14.47 25.72
C MET A 309 14.59 13.19 25.79
N THR A 310 14.75 12.63 26.99
CA THR A 310 15.36 11.30 27.14
C THR A 310 14.32 10.19 26.96
N SER A 311 13.07 10.43 27.38
CA SER A 311 11.93 9.54 27.10
C SER A 311 11.64 9.48 25.61
N TYR A 312 11.12 8.33 25.15
CA TYR A 312 10.71 8.06 23.77
C TYR A 312 11.83 8.10 22.70
N LYS A 313 13.09 8.28 23.11
CA LYS A 313 14.26 8.23 22.22
C LYS A 313 14.46 6.81 21.65
N GLU A 314 14.92 6.73 20.40
CA GLU A 314 15.29 5.49 19.73
C GLU A 314 16.69 5.56 19.11
N GLU A 315 17.49 4.51 19.22
CA GLU A 315 18.75 4.31 18.47
C GLU A 315 18.85 2.88 17.96
N LEU A 316 19.13 2.73 16.67
CA LEU A 316 19.18 1.45 15.97
C LEU A 316 20.52 1.26 15.25
N SER A 317 20.98 0.01 15.18
CA SER A 317 22.10 -0.37 14.32
C SER A 317 21.77 -1.64 13.55
N TYR A 318 22.43 -1.84 12.41
CA TYR A 318 22.15 -2.96 11.51
C TYR A 318 23.44 -3.62 11.02
N ASP A 319 23.33 -4.88 10.64
CA ASP A 319 24.36 -5.54 9.85
C ASP A 319 24.28 -5.14 8.36
N ALA A 320 25.17 -5.73 7.56
CA ALA A 320 25.23 -5.48 6.12
C ALA A 320 24.01 -6.01 5.35
N ASN A 321 23.30 -7.01 5.87
CA ASN A 321 22.09 -7.59 5.27
C ASN A 321 20.82 -6.85 5.72
N GLY A 322 20.93 -5.89 6.64
CA GLY A 322 19.80 -5.14 7.18
C GLY A 322 19.09 -5.82 8.35
N ASN A 323 19.72 -6.80 9.01
CA ASN A 323 19.21 -7.28 10.29
C ASN A 323 19.53 -6.25 11.39
N ILE A 324 18.57 -5.97 12.27
CA ILE A 324 18.79 -5.13 13.45
C ILE A 324 19.82 -5.82 14.35
N LEU A 325 20.86 -5.12 14.79
CA LEU A 325 21.88 -5.62 15.73
C LEU A 325 21.62 -5.13 17.15
N THR A 326 21.32 -3.84 17.29
CA THR A 326 21.01 -3.21 18.58
C THR A 326 19.83 -2.29 18.44
N TYR A 327 19.01 -2.22 19.49
CA TYR A 327 17.89 -1.28 19.55
C TYR A 327 17.76 -0.76 20.98
N LEU A 328 18.14 0.50 21.18
CA LEU A 328 17.84 1.25 22.39
C LEU A 328 16.50 1.96 22.20
N ARG A 329 15.48 1.59 22.98
CA ARG A 329 14.18 2.27 22.99
C ARG A 329 13.92 2.78 24.39
N LYS A 330 13.68 4.08 24.54
CA LYS A 330 13.40 4.70 25.83
C LYS A 330 11.90 4.80 26.07
N GLY A 331 11.49 4.50 27.30
CA GLY A 331 10.10 4.53 27.75
C GLY A 331 9.59 5.95 28.03
N ALA A 332 8.58 6.02 28.87
CA ALA A 332 7.91 7.24 29.28
C ALA A 332 8.72 8.07 30.29
N PRO A 333 8.36 9.35 30.53
CA PRO A 333 9.03 10.20 31.51
C PRO A 333 9.04 9.62 32.94
N SER A 334 8.00 8.86 33.32
CA SER A 334 7.93 8.22 34.65
C SER A 334 8.91 7.06 34.82
N GLN A 335 9.26 6.37 33.72
CA GLN A 335 10.20 5.26 33.67
C GLN A 335 10.95 5.27 32.33
N VAL A 336 12.07 5.98 32.28
CA VAL A 336 12.76 6.23 31.00
C VAL A 336 13.45 4.97 30.45
N ASN A 337 13.86 4.03 31.32
CA ASN A 337 14.55 2.82 30.86
C ASN A 337 13.52 1.74 30.51
N MET A 338 13.38 1.49 29.21
CA MET A 338 12.55 0.42 28.65
C MET A 338 13.44 -0.65 28.03
N ASP A 339 13.99 -0.41 26.84
CA ASP A 339 14.78 -1.41 26.13
C ASP A 339 16.23 -0.96 25.93
N ASN A 340 17.15 -1.90 26.06
CA ASN A 340 18.51 -1.85 25.54
C ASN A 340 18.86 -3.21 24.92
N MET A 341 18.22 -3.47 23.77
CA MET A 341 18.19 -4.78 23.13
C MET A 341 19.42 -5.05 22.27
N THR A 342 19.92 -6.29 22.33
CA THR A 342 20.91 -6.87 21.43
C THR A 342 20.32 -8.10 20.74
N TYR A 343 20.36 -8.10 19.41
CA TYR A 343 19.75 -9.13 18.56
C TYR A 343 20.83 -10.13 18.15
N ASN A 344 20.61 -11.41 18.44
CA ASN A 344 21.56 -12.48 18.17
C ASN A 344 20.99 -13.42 17.11
N TYR A 345 21.70 -13.65 16.00
CA TYR A 345 21.24 -14.46 14.86
C TYR A 345 21.98 -15.79 14.74
N VAL A 346 21.34 -16.77 14.09
CA VAL A 346 21.98 -18.03 13.73
C VAL A 346 23.03 -17.76 12.65
N SER A 347 24.27 -18.15 12.91
CA SER A 347 25.40 -17.92 12.00
C SER A 347 25.11 -18.38 10.56
N GLY A 348 25.37 -17.50 9.59
CA GLY A 348 25.13 -17.76 8.17
C GLY A 348 23.68 -17.64 7.72
N THR A 349 22.77 -17.15 8.58
CA THR A 349 21.36 -16.96 8.26
C THR A 349 20.85 -15.63 8.83
N ASN A 350 19.62 -15.24 8.45
CA ASN A 350 18.91 -14.09 9.04
C ASN A 350 17.90 -14.51 10.13
N LYS A 351 17.97 -15.77 10.63
CA LYS A 351 17.07 -16.29 11.66
C LYS A 351 17.52 -15.82 13.05
N LEU A 352 16.64 -15.18 13.80
CA LEU A 352 16.92 -14.66 15.14
C LEU A 352 16.96 -15.79 16.16
N VAL A 353 17.96 -15.86 17.02
CA VAL A 353 18.07 -16.86 18.10
C VAL A 353 17.38 -16.37 19.37
N GLN A 354 17.67 -15.12 19.73
CA GLN A 354 17.19 -14.47 20.94
C GLN A 354 17.37 -12.95 20.81
N VAL A 355 16.59 -12.23 21.61
CA VAL A 355 16.85 -10.84 22.00
C VAL A 355 17.34 -10.82 23.45
N GLU A 356 18.49 -10.22 23.68
CA GLU A 356 18.98 -9.92 25.03
C GLU A 356 18.61 -8.49 25.35
N ASP A 357 18.08 -8.24 26.54
CA ASP A 357 17.76 -6.90 27.01
C ASP A 357 18.47 -6.63 28.33
N ALA A 358 19.26 -5.55 28.35
CA ALA A 358 20.05 -5.16 29.51
C ALA A 358 19.24 -4.35 30.54
N VAL A 359 17.96 -4.07 30.28
CA VAL A 359 17.06 -3.38 31.20
C VAL A 359 16.28 -4.40 32.06
N SER A 360 15.75 -3.94 33.20
CA SER A 360 15.02 -4.80 34.12
C SER A 360 13.58 -5.01 33.66
N ALA A 361 13.16 -6.27 33.57
CA ALA A 361 11.79 -6.70 33.28
C ALA A 361 10.70 -6.19 34.24
N SER A 362 11.09 -5.57 35.35
CA SER A 362 10.16 -4.92 36.27
C SER A 362 9.75 -3.51 35.83
N ASN A 363 10.44 -2.93 34.84
CA ASN A 363 10.22 -1.55 34.42
C ASN A 363 8.96 -1.43 33.55
N TYR A 364 8.80 -2.37 32.63
CA TYR A 364 7.66 -2.48 31.73
C TYR A 364 7.27 -3.96 31.61
N SER A 365 6.00 -4.22 31.36
CA SER A 365 5.44 -5.57 31.25
C SER A 365 4.95 -5.88 29.83
N ILE A 366 5.16 -4.96 28.89
CA ILE A 366 4.56 -4.96 27.55
C ILE A 366 5.63 -4.96 26.44
N ASP A 367 6.90 -4.93 26.81
CA ASP A 367 8.10 -4.89 25.96
C ASP A 367 8.81 -6.26 25.88
N ILE A 368 9.99 -6.30 25.27
CA ILE A 368 10.79 -7.51 25.08
C ILE A 368 11.87 -7.58 26.16
N ASP A 369 11.68 -8.46 27.12
CA ASP A 369 12.67 -8.74 28.16
C ASP A 369 13.79 -9.68 27.71
N GLN A 370 14.82 -9.79 28.55
CA GLN A 370 15.86 -10.80 28.45
C GLN A 370 15.31 -12.22 28.18
N GLN A 371 15.81 -12.81 27.08
CA GLN A 371 15.45 -14.16 26.62
C GLN A 371 16.61 -15.15 26.84
N VAL A 372 16.30 -16.44 26.65
CA VAL A 372 17.29 -17.53 26.67
C VAL A 372 17.83 -17.80 25.26
N SER A 373 19.03 -18.37 25.15
CA SER A 373 19.79 -18.55 23.89
C SER A 373 19.25 -19.57 22.89
N THR A 374 17.96 -19.91 22.99
CA THR A 374 17.21 -20.74 22.06
C THR A 374 15.73 -20.34 22.06
N ASN A 375 15.45 -19.04 22.24
CA ASN A 375 14.09 -18.55 22.43
C ASN A 375 13.20 -18.81 21.20
N TYR A 376 13.73 -18.45 20.03
CA TYR A 376 13.05 -18.59 18.76
C TYR A 376 13.48 -19.88 18.05
N LEU A 377 12.49 -20.67 17.65
CA LEU A 377 12.69 -21.87 16.82
C LEU A 377 11.95 -21.71 15.50
N TYR A 378 12.53 -22.24 14.43
CA TYR A 378 11.98 -22.11 13.08
C TYR A 378 11.80 -23.48 12.43
N ASP A 379 10.86 -23.55 11.50
CA ASP A 379 10.78 -24.64 10.54
C ASP A 379 11.93 -24.57 9.49
N ASN A 380 11.91 -25.55 8.58
CA ASN A 380 12.90 -25.62 7.49
C ASN A 380 12.74 -24.48 6.47
N SER A 381 11.53 -23.96 6.29
CA SER A 381 11.24 -22.82 5.40
C SER A 381 11.68 -21.49 6.00
N GLY A 382 11.91 -21.44 7.33
CA GLY A 382 12.31 -20.25 8.05
C GLY A 382 11.16 -19.51 8.75
N ASN A 383 10.00 -20.13 8.90
CA ASN A 383 8.90 -19.54 9.66
C ASN A 383 9.04 -19.88 11.15
N LEU A 384 8.70 -18.93 12.01
CA LEU A 384 8.80 -19.10 13.46
C LEU A 384 7.75 -20.12 13.94
N ILE A 385 8.19 -21.20 14.59
CA ILE A 385 7.30 -22.24 15.14
C ILE A 385 7.19 -22.19 16.66
N LYS A 386 8.14 -21.51 17.34
CA LYS A 386 8.11 -21.39 18.79
C LYS A 386 8.76 -20.10 19.27
N ASP A 387 8.07 -19.39 20.15
CA ASP A 387 8.65 -18.36 21.04
C ASP A 387 8.55 -18.86 22.48
N LYS A 388 9.69 -19.23 23.09
CA LYS A 388 9.68 -19.84 24.43
C LYS A 388 9.38 -18.85 25.55
N LYS A 389 9.74 -17.58 25.39
CA LYS A 389 9.55 -16.53 26.39
C LYS A 389 8.07 -16.13 26.43
N GLU A 390 7.49 -15.92 25.24
CA GLU A 390 6.07 -15.60 25.07
C GLU A 390 5.17 -16.84 25.15
N LYS A 391 5.79 -18.04 25.21
CA LYS A 391 5.15 -19.35 25.22
C LYS A 391 4.13 -19.55 24.11
N LEU A 392 4.55 -19.17 22.90
CA LEU A 392 3.78 -19.37 21.68
C LEU A 392 4.30 -20.60 20.94
N ASP A 393 3.37 -21.45 20.53
CA ASP A 393 3.57 -22.52 19.56
C ASP A 393 2.78 -22.18 18.30
N ILE A 394 3.43 -22.19 17.13
CA ILE A 394 2.87 -21.69 15.87
C ILE A 394 2.98 -22.77 14.79
N THR A 395 1.87 -23.05 14.12
CA THR A 395 1.83 -23.89 12.91
C THR A 395 1.59 -23.05 11.66
N TRP A 396 2.04 -23.55 10.52
CA TRP A 396 2.01 -22.83 9.25
C TRP A 396 1.34 -23.69 8.17
N THR A 397 0.58 -23.03 7.30
CA THR A 397 0.03 -23.63 6.08
C THR A 397 1.14 -23.91 5.06
N ALA A 398 0.84 -24.72 4.05
CA ALA A 398 1.76 -24.97 2.94
C ALA A 398 2.10 -23.69 2.15
N TYR A 399 1.25 -22.67 2.22
CA TYR A 399 1.42 -21.36 1.60
C TYR A 399 2.23 -20.37 2.45
N GLY A 400 2.70 -20.77 3.64
CA GLY A 400 3.47 -19.90 4.53
C GLY A 400 2.60 -18.88 5.29
N LYS A 401 1.30 -19.16 5.46
CA LYS A 401 0.40 -18.42 6.35
C LYS A 401 0.32 -19.10 7.71
N VAL A 402 -0.05 -18.37 8.76
CA VAL A 402 -0.22 -18.97 10.09
C VAL A 402 -1.49 -19.79 10.13
N ASP A 403 -1.35 -21.08 10.39
CA ASP A 403 -2.47 -22.01 10.47
C ASP A 403 -3.10 -21.97 11.88
N SER A 404 -2.29 -22.15 12.91
CA SER A 404 -2.73 -22.04 14.30
C SER A 404 -1.66 -21.46 15.21
N ILE A 405 -2.10 -20.87 16.32
CA ILE A 405 -1.25 -20.44 17.42
C ILE A 405 -1.83 -20.99 18.72
N TYR A 406 -0.98 -21.62 19.53
CA TYR A 406 -1.30 -21.92 20.92
C TYR A 406 -0.50 -20.99 21.83
N ASN A 407 -1.19 -20.28 22.71
CA ASN A 407 -0.60 -19.42 23.72
C ASN A 407 -0.77 -20.06 25.11
N ASP A 408 0.33 -20.59 25.65
CA ASP A 408 0.35 -21.24 26.96
C ASP A 408 0.23 -20.26 28.15
N ASN A 409 0.39 -18.95 27.93
CA ASN A 409 0.16 -17.95 28.97
C ASN A 409 -1.33 -17.67 29.18
N THR A 410 -2.12 -17.66 28.09
CA THR A 410 -3.55 -17.38 28.13
C THR A 410 -4.43 -18.63 28.06
N ASP A 411 -3.82 -19.79 27.76
CA ASP A 411 -4.53 -21.04 27.48
C ASP A 411 -5.53 -20.93 26.32
N LEU A 412 -5.12 -20.19 25.28
CA LEU A 412 -5.89 -19.97 24.07
C LEU A 412 -5.26 -20.71 22.88
N ALA A 413 -6.08 -21.45 22.15
CA ALA A 413 -5.76 -21.96 20.82
C ALA A 413 -6.50 -21.12 19.77
N ILE A 414 -5.76 -20.57 18.81
CA ILE A 414 -6.28 -19.66 17.78
C ILE A 414 -6.02 -20.31 16.43
N ASN A 415 -7.08 -20.60 15.68
CA ASN A 415 -7.00 -21.20 14.35
C ASN A 415 -7.45 -20.20 13.30
N PHE A 416 -6.73 -20.12 12.18
CA PHE A 416 -7.04 -19.20 11.09
C PHE A 416 -7.50 -19.98 9.86
N GLY A 417 -8.57 -19.50 9.22
CA GLY A 417 -9.00 -19.95 7.91
C GLY A 417 -8.70 -18.87 6.87
N TYR A 418 -8.25 -19.28 5.68
CA TYR A 418 -7.93 -18.38 4.57
C TYR A 418 -8.78 -18.70 3.36
N ASP A 419 -9.20 -17.69 2.62
CA ASP A 419 -9.85 -17.87 1.33
C ASP A 419 -8.88 -18.40 0.25
N ALA A 420 -9.42 -18.72 -0.93
CA ALA A 420 -8.61 -19.18 -2.05
C ALA A 420 -7.61 -18.14 -2.61
N SER A 421 -7.82 -16.86 -2.29
CA SER A 421 -6.89 -15.75 -2.57
C SER A 421 -5.88 -15.54 -1.43
N GLN A 422 -5.87 -16.44 -0.44
CA GLN A 422 -5.03 -16.43 0.75
C GLN A 422 -5.29 -15.24 1.70
N ASN A 423 -6.44 -14.59 1.61
CA ASN A 423 -6.86 -13.60 2.60
C ASN A 423 -7.47 -14.30 3.81
N ARG A 424 -7.32 -13.74 5.00
CA ARG A 424 -7.96 -14.27 6.20
C ARG A 424 -9.48 -14.22 6.04
N LEU A 425 -10.11 -15.39 6.14
CA LEU A 425 -11.57 -15.63 6.07
C LEU A 425 -12.14 -15.85 7.47
N SER A 426 -11.43 -16.54 8.35
CA SER A 426 -11.89 -16.79 9.72
C SER A 426 -10.78 -16.78 10.75
N LYS A 427 -11.13 -16.43 11.99
CA LYS A 427 -10.30 -16.53 13.19
C LYS A 427 -11.12 -17.20 14.28
N ARG A 428 -10.72 -18.39 14.71
CA ARG A 428 -11.39 -19.17 15.76
C ARG A 428 -10.54 -19.20 17.02
N VAL A 429 -11.00 -18.54 18.07
CA VAL A 429 -10.36 -18.50 19.38
C VAL A 429 -11.04 -19.52 20.29
N ILE A 430 -10.25 -20.46 20.82
CA ILE A 430 -10.71 -21.56 21.67
C ILE A 430 -10.00 -21.43 23.03
N THR A 431 -10.77 -21.29 24.10
CA THR A 431 -10.23 -21.39 25.46
C THR A 431 -10.10 -22.87 25.83
N THR A 432 -8.89 -23.40 25.98
CA THR A 432 -8.75 -24.87 26.04
C THR A 432 -9.34 -25.47 27.33
N ALA A 433 -9.22 -24.77 28.46
CA ALA A 433 -9.80 -25.19 29.72
C ALA A 433 -11.34 -25.34 29.72
N SER A 434 -12.06 -24.47 29.00
CA SER A 434 -13.54 -24.46 28.96
C SER A 434 -14.12 -25.03 27.65
N SER A 435 -13.30 -25.18 26.61
CA SER A 435 -13.73 -25.42 25.23
C SER A 435 -14.68 -24.34 24.67
N ASP A 436 -14.72 -23.15 25.31
CA ASP A 436 -15.46 -21.99 24.79
C ASP A 436 -14.81 -21.54 23.48
N THR A 437 -15.63 -21.33 22.46
CA THR A 437 -15.18 -21.06 21.09
C THR A 437 -15.87 -19.82 20.55
N VAL A 438 -15.08 -18.88 20.07
CA VAL A 438 -15.55 -17.69 19.36
C VAL A 438 -14.92 -17.67 17.98
N THR A 439 -15.73 -17.62 16.92
CA THR A 439 -15.24 -17.56 15.54
C THR A 439 -15.62 -16.22 14.92
N SER A 440 -14.62 -15.43 14.53
CA SER A 440 -14.81 -14.25 13.69
C SER A 440 -14.71 -14.62 12.20
N TYR A 441 -15.65 -14.18 11.38
CA TYR A 441 -15.64 -14.32 9.93
C TYR A 441 -15.47 -12.97 9.25
N TYR A 442 -14.53 -12.89 8.31
CA TYR A 442 -14.14 -11.68 7.60
C TYR A 442 -14.64 -11.75 6.16
N ILE A 443 -15.66 -10.96 5.84
CA ILE A 443 -16.26 -10.94 4.51
C ILE A 443 -15.57 -9.88 3.68
N ARG A 444 -15.12 -10.24 2.48
CA ARG A 444 -14.28 -9.37 1.64
C ARG A 444 -14.90 -9.08 0.29
N ASP A 445 -14.59 -7.90 -0.21
CA ASP A 445 -14.95 -7.43 -1.54
C ASP A 445 -14.05 -8.07 -2.62
N ALA A 446 -14.36 -7.82 -3.89
CA ALA A 446 -13.58 -8.39 -5.02
C ALA A 446 -12.13 -7.89 -5.09
N GLN A 447 -11.79 -6.83 -4.36
CA GLN A 447 -10.44 -6.27 -4.27
C GLN A 447 -9.69 -6.76 -3.00
N GLY A 448 -10.34 -7.56 -2.15
CA GLY A 448 -9.78 -8.09 -0.91
C GLY A 448 -9.98 -7.19 0.31
N ASN A 449 -10.72 -6.09 0.20
CA ASN A 449 -11.03 -5.20 1.33
C ASN A 449 -12.08 -5.86 2.24
N ILE A 450 -11.95 -5.73 3.56
CA ILE A 450 -12.94 -6.24 4.51
C ILE A 450 -14.20 -5.38 4.40
N MET A 451 -15.36 -5.98 4.17
CA MET A 451 -16.64 -5.28 4.17
C MET A 451 -17.33 -5.39 5.53
N ALA A 452 -17.42 -6.60 6.08
CA ALA A 452 -18.13 -6.87 7.32
C ALA A 452 -17.45 -7.98 8.12
N ILE A 453 -17.63 -7.93 9.43
CA ILE A 453 -17.17 -8.98 10.35
C ILE A 453 -18.35 -9.52 11.14
N TYR A 454 -18.42 -10.85 11.18
CA TYR A 454 -19.40 -11.60 11.98
C TYR A 454 -18.71 -12.35 13.10
N GLU A 455 -19.38 -12.49 14.23
CA GLU A 455 -18.96 -13.34 15.33
C GLU A 455 -19.98 -14.47 15.51
N LEU A 456 -19.50 -15.71 15.54
CA LEU A 456 -20.25 -16.89 15.93
C LEU A 456 -19.80 -17.33 17.32
N ARG A 457 -20.75 -17.37 18.26
CA ARG A 457 -20.58 -17.89 19.62
C ARG A 457 -21.89 -18.49 20.11
N ASP A 458 -21.86 -19.67 20.72
CA ASP A 458 -23.05 -20.34 21.28
C ASP A 458 -24.26 -20.37 20.32
N ASP A 459 -24.03 -20.82 19.08
CA ASP A 459 -25.03 -20.87 17.98
C ASP A 459 -25.69 -19.52 17.63
N THR A 460 -25.10 -18.41 18.07
CA THR A 460 -25.54 -17.06 17.75
C THR A 460 -24.56 -16.44 16.77
N VAL A 461 -25.05 -16.00 15.61
CA VAL A 461 -24.27 -15.20 14.65
C VAL A 461 -24.63 -13.74 14.83
N ARG A 462 -23.61 -12.91 15.04
CA ARG A 462 -23.74 -11.48 15.26
C ARG A 462 -22.93 -10.71 14.24
N TRP A 463 -23.57 -9.77 13.56
CA TRP A 463 -22.88 -8.75 12.77
C TRP A 463 -22.29 -7.72 13.75
N ILE A 464 -20.97 -7.69 13.85
CA ILE A 464 -20.27 -6.91 14.89
C ILE A 464 -19.60 -5.66 14.33
N GLU A 465 -19.21 -5.66 13.05
CA GLU A 465 -18.45 -4.58 12.42
C GLU A 465 -18.77 -4.46 10.93
N GLN A 466 -18.80 -3.24 10.44
CA GLN A 466 -18.97 -2.89 9.03
C GLN A 466 -18.01 -1.77 8.65
N ASP A 467 -17.13 -2.02 7.69
CA ASP A 467 -16.14 -1.04 7.28
C ASP A 467 -16.78 0.08 6.44
N LEU A 468 -16.35 1.31 6.72
CA LEU A 468 -16.75 2.51 6.01
C LEU A 468 -15.65 2.89 5.02
N TYR A 469 -15.98 2.94 3.73
CA TYR A 469 -15.03 3.27 2.67
C TYR A 469 -15.37 4.58 1.97
N GLY A 470 -14.32 5.34 1.67
CA GLY A 470 -14.33 6.43 0.70
C GLY A 470 -13.14 6.27 -0.25
N SER A 471 -12.19 7.21 -0.26
CA SER A 471 -10.95 7.07 -1.05
C SER A 471 -9.98 6.00 -0.48
N SER A 472 -10.23 5.61 0.76
CA SER A 472 -9.58 4.57 1.58
C SER A 472 -10.60 4.18 2.66
N ARG A 473 -10.25 3.28 3.58
CA ARG A 473 -11.03 3.14 4.81
C ARG A 473 -11.12 4.51 5.51
N LEU A 474 -12.30 4.76 6.08
CA LEU A 474 -12.65 5.95 6.84
C LEU A 474 -12.83 5.62 8.32
N GLY A 475 -13.08 4.35 8.64
CA GLY A 475 -13.48 3.88 9.94
C GLY A 475 -14.43 2.70 9.86
N VAL A 476 -15.20 2.48 10.94
CA VAL A 476 -16.14 1.36 11.06
C VAL A 476 -17.48 1.79 11.66
N LEU A 477 -18.55 1.08 11.31
CA LEU A 477 -19.81 1.06 12.04
C LEU A 477 -19.83 -0.17 12.94
N ASN A 478 -20.25 0.00 14.20
CA ASN A 478 -20.43 -1.08 15.18
C ASN A 478 -21.92 -1.41 15.36
N PRO A 479 -22.52 -2.24 14.47
CA PRO A 479 -23.94 -2.57 14.52
C PRO A 479 -24.32 -3.33 15.80
N ASP A 480 -23.49 -4.32 16.20
CA ASP A 480 -23.75 -5.21 17.34
C ASP A 480 -25.14 -5.86 17.26
N SER A 481 -25.45 -6.46 16.12
CA SER A 481 -26.78 -7.00 15.79
C SER A 481 -26.75 -8.51 15.62
N VAL A 482 -27.72 -9.21 16.23
CA VAL A 482 -27.88 -10.67 16.07
C VAL A 482 -28.58 -10.94 14.74
N VAL A 483 -27.90 -11.64 13.84
CA VAL A 483 -28.44 -12.07 12.55
C VAL A 483 -29.01 -13.49 12.62
N TYR A 484 -28.48 -14.33 13.53
CA TYR A 484 -29.02 -15.66 13.81
C TYR A 484 -28.99 -15.99 15.32
N PRO A 485 -30.04 -16.58 15.91
CA PRO A 485 -31.37 -16.76 15.31
C PRO A 485 -32.03 -15.40 15.03
N PRO A 486 -32.85 -15.27 13.97
CA PRO A 486 -33.43 -13.99 13.61
C PRO A 486 -34.32 -13.47 14.74
N THR A 487 -34.02 -12.27 15.22
CA THR A 487 -34.84 -11.59 16.23
C THR A 487 -36.01 -10.83 15.57
N THR A 488 -37.06 -10.51 16.32
CA THR A 488 -38.26 -9.84 15.78
C THR A 488 -37.89 -8.52 15.10
N TYR A 489 -38.12 -8.45 13.80
CA TYR A 489 -37.85 -7.27 12.96
C TYR A 489 -38.55 -6.02 13.50
N SER A 490 -37.76 -4.99 13.81
CA SER A 490 -38.29 -3.63 13.89
C SER A 490 -38.49 -3.12 12.46
N GLN A 491 -39.71 -2.71 12.10
CA GLN A 491 -39.97 -2.00 10.84
C GLN A 491 -39.47 -0.54 10.88
N PHE A 492 -38.80 -0.13 11.96
CA PHE A 492 -38.22 1.20 12.11
C PHE A 492 -36.71 1.12 11.98
N PHE A 493 -36.19 1.76 10.93
CA PHE A 493 -34.77 2.06 10.81
C PHE A 493 -34.43 3.24 11.72
N HIS A 494 -33.47 3.02 12.62
CA HIS A 494 -33.02 4.04 13.56
C HIS A 494 -31.70 4.65 13.08
N HIS A 495 -31.65 5.96 12.90
CA HIS A 495 -30.41 6.69 12.73
C HIS A 495 -29.78 6.93 14.12
N LEU A 496 -28.95 5.97 14.55
CA LEU A 496 -28.29 5.99 15.87
C LEU A 496 -26.95 6.71 15.80
N GLN A 497 -26.78 7.72 16.65
CA GLN A 497 -25.51 8.45 16.75
C GLN A 497 -24.55 7.78 17.74
N GLY A 498 -23.25 7.87 17.45
CA GLY A 498 -22.16 7.37 18.27
C GLY A 498 -21.78 5.92 17.97
N LYS A 499 -22.31 5.36 16.88
CA LYS A 499 -22.06 3.98 16.43
C LYS A 499 -20.99 3.89 15.34
N LYS A 500 -20.75 4.97 14.60
CA LYS A 500 -19.66 5.06 13.63
C LYS A 500 -18.41 5.59 14.34
N GLN A 501 -17.26 4.98 14.08
CA GLN A 501 -15.97 5.44 14.54
C GLN A 501 -15.10 5.73 13.32
N TYR A 502 -14.67 6.98 13.16
CA TYR A 502 -13.77 7.41 12.10
C TYR A 502 -12.32 7.44 12.58
N GLU A 503 -11.41 7.10 11.68
CA GLU A 503 -9.97 7.08 11.92
C GLU A 503 -9.29 8.37 11.44
N LEU A 504 -8.40 8.91 12.28
CA LEU A 504 -7.54 10.03 11.91
C LEU A 504 -6.09 9.55 11.89
N THR A 505 -5.53 9.47 10.68
CA THR A 505 -4.25 8.81 10.42
C THR A 505 -3.12 9.80 10.12
N ASN A 506 -1.88 9.36 10.32
CA ASN A 506 -0.69 10.10 9.87
C ASN A 506 -0.37 9.85 8.38
N HIS A 507 0.80 10.30 7.92
CA HIS A 507 1.26 10.15 6.53
C HIS A 507 1.50 8.70 6.08
N LEU A 508 1.64 7.76 7.01
CA LEU A 508 1.83 6.32 6.73
C LEU A 508 0.53 5.52 6.89
N GLY A 509 -0.56 6.15 7.33
CA GLY A 509 -1.80 5.44 7.67
C GLY A 509 -1.86 4.94 9.11
N ASN A 510 -0.96 5.34 10.00
CA ASN A 510 -1.05 4.98 11.41
C ASN A 510 -2.23 5.72 12.05
N VAL A 511 -3.16 4.99 12.66
CA VAL A 511 -4.32 5.56 13.37
C VAL A 511 -3.83 6.24 14.64
N LEU A 512 -3.81 7.58 14.64
CA LEU A 512 -3.38 8.38 15.79
C LEU A 512 -4.51 8.62 16.77
N THR A 513 -5.73 8.74 16.27
CA THR A 513 -6.92 8.97 17.11
C THR A 513 -8.17 8.54 16.36
N THR A 514 -9.14 8.00 17.09
CA THR A 514 -10.48 7.74 16.56
C THR A 514 -11.50 8.66 17.19
N ILE A 515 -12.51 9.03 16.40
CA ILE A 515 -13.64 9.88 16.80
C ILE A 515 -14.94 9.20 16.41
N ASN A 516 -16.06 9.47 17.07
CA ASN A 516 -17.37 9.00 16.60
C ASN A 516 -18.17 10.09 15.87
N ASP A 517 -19.32 9.71 15.30
CA ASP A 517 -20.23 10.58 14.57
C ASP A 517 -21.02 11.58 15.46
N ARG A 518 -20.69 11.71 16.74
CA ARG A 518 -21.24 12.71 17.64
C ARG A 518 -20.40 13.97 17.66
N LYS A 519 -21.13 15.08 17.73
CA LYS A 519 -20.59 16.43 17.82
C LYS A 519 -20.91 17.02 19.19
N ILE A 520 -19.89 17.40 19.95
CA ILE A 520 -20.01 17.92 21.32
C ILE A 520 -19.90 19.44 21.29
N GLY A 521 -20.95 20.12 21.74
CA GLY A 521 -20.98 21.58 21.84
C GLY A 521 -20.19 22.06 23.05
N GLN A 522 -19.42 23.13 22.87
CA GLN A 522 -18.61 23.76 23.91
C GLN A 522 -19.12 25.19 24.14
N ASP A 523 -19.47 25.51 25.38
CA ASP A 523 -19.81 26.86 25.85
C ASP A 523 -18.61 27.33 26.70
N THR A 524 -17.89 28.33 26.21
CA THR A 524 -16.59 28.75 26.76
C THR A 524 -16.51 30.23 27.07
N ALA A 525 -17.33 31.08 26.44
CA ALA A 525 -17.17 32.52 26.51
C ALA A 525 -18.14 33.23 27.46
N THR A 526 -19.38 32.73 27.64
CA THR A 526 -20.44 33.48 28.35
C THR A 526 -21.22 32.64 29.36
N GLY A 527 -21.19 31.31 29.28
CA GLY A 527 -22.03 30.47 30.16
C GLY A 527 -23.52 30.77 29.99
N ASP A 528 -23.89 31.30 28.82
CA ASP A 528 -25.26 31.69 28.48
C ASP A 528 -26.11 30.49 28.02
N GLY A 529 -25.51 29.29 28.00
CA GLY A 529 -26.14 28.05 27.58
C GLY A 529 -26.17 27.87 26.05
N LEU A 530 -25.48 28.72 25.29
CA LEU A 530 -25.30 28.58 23.85
C LEU A 530 -23.92 27.98 23.55
N TYR A 531 -23.89 27.07 22.58
CA TYR A 531 -22.63 26.48 22.13
C TYR A 531 -21.87 27.47 21.24
N ASP A 532 -20.63 27.81 21.64
CA ASP A 532 -19.71 28.67 20.89
C ASP A 532 -19.13 27.92 19.68
N TYR A 533 -18.67 26.69 19.91
CA TYR A 533 -18.05 25.84 18.91
C TYR A 533 -18.29 24.37 19.22
N TRP A 534 -17.82 23.51 18.30
CA TRP A 534 -18.01 22.08 18.39
C TRP A 534 -16.68 21.35 18.34
N VAL A 535 -16.65 20.17 18.95
CA VAL A 535 -15.53 19.22 18.84
C VAL A 535 -16.09 17.83 18.57
N ALA A 536 -15.33 16.99 17.87
CA ALA A 536 -15.65 15.59 17.73
C ALA A 536 -15.61 14.89 19.10
N ALA A 537 -16.47 13.89 19.30
CA ALA A 537 -16.34 12.99 20.43
C ALA A 537 -15.19 12.00 20.17
N GLN A 538 -14.03 12.30 20.76
CA GLN A 538 -12.83 11.48 20.67
C GLN A 538 -12.96 10.20 21.49
N ILE A 539 -12.59 9.08 20.90
CA ILE A 539 -12.72 7.74 21.46
C ILE A 539 -11.37 7.19 21.92
N SER A 540 -10.33 7.43 21.13
CA SER A 540 -8.96 7.00 21.43
C SER A 540 -7.96 8.05 20.99
N GLY A 541 -6.74 7.98 21.53
CA GLY A 541 -5.60 8.74 21.03
C GLY A 541 -4.32 8.00 21.40
N GLN A 542 -3.38 7.88 20.47
CA GLN A 542 -2.13 7.14 20.67
C GLN A 542 -0.99 7.66 19.79
N ASP A 543 0.23 7.53 20.30
CA ASP A 543 1.48 7.85 19.61
C ASP A 543 2.33 6.58 19.48
N TYR A 544 3.18 6.50 18.45
CA TYR A 544 3.89 5.27 18.10
C TYR A 544 5.40 5.47 18.05
N TYR A 545 6.14 4.49 18.54
CA TYR A 545 7.55 4.33 18.18
C TYR A 545 7.69 4.05 16.68
N SER A 546 8.89 4.26 16.14
CA SER A 546 9.16 4.05 14.72
C SER A 546 8.85 2.62 14.24
N GLY A 547 9.01 1.61 15.10
CA GLY A 547 8.65 0.22 14.80
C GLY A 547 7.17 -0.12 14.93
N GLY A 548 6.31 0.82 15.34
CA GLY A 548 4.86 0.63 15.44
C GLY A 548 4.31 0.25 16.81
N MET A 549 5.18 0.06 17.82
CA MET A 549 4.74 -0.14 19.20
C MET A 549 4.15 1.17 19.75
N VAL A 550 3.02 1.08 20.46
CA VAL A 550 2.41 2.25 21.12
C VAL A 550 3.31 2.75 22.25
N MET A 551 3.54 4.06 22.30
CA MET A 551 4.36 4.68 23.33
C MET A 551 3.65 4.66 24.70
N PRO A 552 4.28 4.13 25.78
CA PRO A 552 3.67 4.16 27.10
C PRO A 552 3.38 5.58 27.57
N GLU A 553 2.29 5.75 28.33
CA GLU A 553 1.80 7.05 28.81
C GLU A 553 1.41 8.05 27.71
N ARG A 554 1.51 7.67 26.43
CA ARG A 554 1.02 8.43 25.27
C ARG A 554 -0.10 7.71 24.55
N SER A 555 -1.00 7.10 25.31
CA SER A 555 -2.23 6.54 24.78
C SER A 555 -3.39 6.65 25.76
N PHE A 556 -4.60 6.71 25.23
CA PHE A 556 -5.85 6.51 25.95
C PHE A 556 -6.88 5.88 25.01
N SER A 557 -7.82 5.12 25.57
CA SER A 557 -8.93 4.55 24.82
C SER A 557 -10.17 4.45 25.70
N TYR A 558 -11.32 4.85 25.16
CA TYR A 558 -12.64 4.76 25.78
C TYR A 558 -13.53 3.71 25.10
N ALA A 559 -13.12 3.21 23.94
CA ALA A 559 -13.76 2.08 23.26
C ALA A 559 -12.73 1.37 22.39
N ASN A 560 -12.94 0.07 22.19
CA ASN A 560 -12.04 -0.74 21.40
C ASN A 560 -12.08 -0.32 19.93
N TYR A 561 -10.91 -0.34 19.30
CA TYR A 561 -10.72 -0.17 17.87
C TYR A 561 -9.53 -1.03 17.47
N ARG A 562 -9.68 -1.86 16.43
CA ARG A 562 -8.72 -2.92 16.13
C ARG A 562 -7.58 -2.49 15.22
N PHE A 563 -7.70 -1.36 14.54
CA PHE A 563 -6.70 -0.89 13.58
C PHE A 563 -5.76 0.13 14.22
N GLY A 564 -4.46 0.00 13.95
CA GLY A 564 -3.43 0.82 14.58
C GLY A 564 -2.36 1.27 13.60
N PHE A 565 -1.19 0.65 13.69
CA PHE A 565 -0.02 1.00 12.89
C PHE A 565 -0.18 0.50 11.44
N ASN A 566 0.20 1.32 10.45
CA ASN A 566 0.04 1.07 9.02
C ASN A 566 -1.35 0.56 8.60
N ASP A 567 -2.41 1.01 9.29
CA ASP A 567 -3.79 0.61 9.02
C ASP A 567 -4.06 -0.90 9.21
N LYS A 568 -3.18 -1.60 9.96
CA LYS A 568 -3.24 -3.05 10.19
C LYS A 568 -4.02 -3.41 11.45
N GLU A 569 -4.64 -4.59 11.40
CA GLU A 569 -5.41 -5.18 12.51
C GLU A 569 -4.43 -5.70 13.58
N ASP A 570 -4.66 -5.30 14.82
CA ASP A 570 -3.98 -5.85 15.99
C ASP A 570 -4.65 -7.16 16.43
N ASP A 571 -3.88 -8.26 16.45
CA ASP A 571 -4.35 -9.58 16.89
C ASP A 571 -4.23 -9.75 18.41
N SER A 572 -5.08 -9.01 19.13
CA SER A 572 -5.04 -8.92 20.61
C SER A 572 -5.32 -10.21 21.38
N ASP A 573 -5.86 -11.23 20.69
CA ASP A 573 -6.09 -12.57 21.26
C ASP A 573 -4.79 -13.39 21.33
N VAL A 574 -3.86 -13.15 20.40
CA VAL A 574 -2.58 -13.87 20.32
C VAL A 574 -1.63 -13.34 21.38
N GLN A 575 -1.52 -12.01 21.47
CA GLN A 575 -0.75 -11.28 22.47
C GLN A 575 -1.47 -9.97 22.78
N ALA A 576 -1.09 -9.26 23.84
CA ALA A 576 -1.71 -7.98 24.17
C ALA A 576 -1.79 -7.01 22.97
N SER A 577 -2.83 -6.18 22.93
CA SER A 577 -3.10 -5.23 21.84
C SER A 577 -1.84 -4.46 21.43
N GLY A 578 -1.57 -4.41 20.13
CA GLY A 578 -0.40 -3.73 19.55
C GLY A 578 0.89 -4.53 19.54
N ASN A 579 0.90 -5.77 20.03
CA ASN A 579 2.10 -6.62 20.05
C ASN A 579 2.25 -7.49 18.80
N ILE A 580 1.13 -7.80 18.13
CA ILE A 580 1.10 -8.59 16.89
C ILE A 580 0.12 -7.95 15.92
N GLN A 581 0.57 -7.77 14.68
CA GLN A 581 -0.21 -7.18 13.60
C GLN A 581 -0.29 -8.10 12.40
N ASP A 582 -1.51 -8.22 11.84
CA ASP A 582 -1.73 -8.91 10.57
C ASP A 582 -1.50 -7.97 9.39
N TYR A 583 -0.45 -8.25 8.61
CA TYR A 583 -0.21 -7.55 7.35
C TYR A 583 -0.89 -8.24 6.16
N GLY A 584 -1.48 -9.42 6.35
CA GLY A 584 -2.13 -10.21 5.32
C GLY A 584 -1.28 -11.41 4.90
N MET A 585 -0.09 -11.17 4.35
CA MET A 585 0.84 -12.24 3.96
C MET A 585 1.75 -12.70 5.11
N ARG A 586 2.07 -11.78 6.02
CA ARG A 586 2.95 -12.05 7.16
C ARG A 586 2.39 -11.43 8.43
N ILE A 587 2.89 -11.94 9.55
CA ILE A 587 2.61 -11.41 10.88
C ILE A 587 3.82 -10.62 11.37
N TYR A 588 3.56 -9.40 11.85
CA TYR A 588 4.57 -8.46 12.32
C TYR A 588 4.53 -8.31 13.85
N ASP A 589 5.70 -8.31 14.50
CA ASP A 589 5.84 -7.94 15.92
C ASP A 589 6.49 -6.54 16.02
N PRO A 590 5.72 -5.49 16.37
CA PRO A 590 6.22 -4.12 16.49
C PRO A 590 7.24 -3.92 17.62
N ARG A 591 7.22 -4.76 18.65
CA ARG A 591 8.14 -4.65 19.80
C ARG A 591 9.54 -5.05 19.38
N ARG A 592 9.65 -6.05 18.51
CA ARG A 592 10.91 -6.54 17.93
C ARG A 592 11.28 -5.83 16.61
N GLY A 593 10.31 -5.26 15.90
CA GLY A 593 10.55 -4.59 14.62
C GLY A 593 10.81 -5.55 13.46
N GLN A 594 10.28 -6.78 13.50
CA GLN A 594 10.54 -7.83 12.49
C GLN A 594 9.34 -8.75 12.28
N PHE A 595 9.16 -9.22 11.03
CA PHE A 595 8.21 -10.28 10.71
C PHE A 595 8.63 -11.63 11.30
N ILE A 596 7.65 -12.50 11.60
CA ILE A 596 7.91 -13.84 12.17
C ILE A 596 8.12 -14.93 11.08
N SER A 597 7.87 -14.60 9.81
CA SER A 597 8.05 -15.49 8.65
C SER A 597 8.95 -14.86 7.59
N VAL A 598 9.44 -15.72 6.68
CA VAL A 598 10.23 -15.30 5.52
C VAL A 598 9.33 -14.61 4.51
N ASP A 599 9.81 -13.50 3.94
CA ASP A 599 9.15 -12.84 2.82
C ASP A 599 8.97 -13.77 1.60
N PRO A 600 7.73 -14.04 1.15
CA PRO A 600 7.45 -14.83 -0.06
C PRO A 600 8.16 -14.30 -1.31
N ILE A 601 8.38 -12.98 -1.41
CA ILE A 601 9.04 -12.34 -2.55
C ILE A 601 10.47 -11.87 -2.27
N SER A 602 11.08 -12.39 -1.19
CA SER A 602 12.50 -12.15 -0.85
C SER A 602 13.47 -12.34 -2.03
N LYS A 603 13.17 -13.22 -2.99
CA LYS A 603 13.99 -13.43 -4.20
C LYS A 603 14.08 -12.19 -5.09
N SER A 604 13.04 -11.36 -5.11
CA SER A 604 13.01 -10.09 -5.83
C SER A 604 13.79 -8.99 -5.10
N PHE A 605 14.03 -9.17 -3.79
CA PHE A 605 14.73 -8.21 -2.93
C PHE A 605 15.93 -8.85 -2.19
N PRO A 606 16.92 -9.40 -2.91
CA PRO A 606 18.01 -10.17 -2.29
C PRO A 606 18.97 -9.33 -1.43
N TRP A 607 18.91 -8.00 -1.54
CA TRP A 607 19.68 -7.07 -0.71
C TRP A 607 19.03 -6.76 0.65
N TYR A 608 17.81 -7.25 0.90
CA TYR A 608 17.12 -7.11 2.16
C TYR A 608 17.09 -8.43 2.94
N SER A 609 17.13 -8.34 4.27
CA SER A 609 16.82 -9.48 5.13
C SER A 609 15.38 -9.92 4.89
N PRO A 610 15.06 -11.22 4.76
CA PRO A 610 13.68 -11.68 4.56
C PRO A 610 12.72 -11.42 5.72
N TYR A 611 13.21 -10.91 6.85
CA TYR A 611 12.42 -10.62 8.05
C TYR A 611 12.29 -9.11 8.36
N GLN A 612 12.95 -8.27 7.56
CA GLN A 612 12.97 -6.82 7.77
C GLN A 612 11.60 -6.19 7.58
N PHE A 613 11.37 -5.06 8.26
CA PHE A 613 10.17 -4.25 8.07
C PHE A 613 10.45 -2.98 7.26
N ALA A 614 9.69 -2.80 6.17
CA ALA A 614 9.66 -1.58 5.35
C ALA A 614 11.04 -1.03 4.91
N GLY A 615 11.96 -1.91 4.51
CA GLY A 615 13.33 -1.61 4.11
C GLY A 615 14.23 -1.12 5.25
N ASN A 616 13.82 -1.29 6.51
CA ASN A 616 14.32 -0.55 7.68
C ASN A 616 14.16 0.98 7.56
N LYS A 617 13.12 1.44 6.84
CA LYS A 617 12.80 2.85 6.60
C LYS A 617 11.38 3.20 7.09
N PRO A 618 11.02 2.87 8.35
CA PRO A 618 9.63 2.91 8.80
C PRO A 618 9.05 4.34 8.95
N ILE A 619 9.83 5.39 8.68
CA ILE A 619 9.36 6.78 8.70
C ILE A 619 8.83 7.22 7.33
N VAL A 620 9.36 6.64 6.24
CA VAL A 620 9.02 7.02 4.86
C VAL A 620 8.40 5.89 4.05
N ALA A 621 8.48 4.66 4.56
CA ALA A 621 7.97 3.48 3.89
C ALA A 621 7.03 2.68 4.80
N ILE A 622 6.06 2.05 4.16
CA ILE A 622 5.17 1.05 4.77
C ILE A 622 5.38 -0.28 4.08
N ASP A 623 5.08 -1.37 4.79
CA ASP A 623 4.83 -2.66 4.14
C ASP A 623 3.33 -2.76 3.81
N ILE A 624 2.98 -2.96 2.53
CA ILE A 624 1.59 -2.86 2.05
C ILE A 624 0.79 -4.06 2.53
N ASP A 625 1.29 -5.26 2.29
CA ASP A 625 0.60 -6.53 2.49
C ASP A 625 1.52 -7.58 3.14
N GLY A 626 2.68 -7.15 3.63
CA GLY A 626 3.72 -8.02 4.15
C GLY A 626 4.60 -8.59 3.05
N LEU A 627 4.83 -7.91 1.93
CA LEU A 627 5.68 -8.38 0.82
C LEU A 627 6.75 -7.36 0.38
N GLU A 628 6.48 -6.06 0.46
CA GLU A 628 7.38 -5.05 -0.12
C GLU A 628 7.46 -3.75 0.68
N ASP A 629 8.64 -3.10 0.66
CA ASP A 629 8.77 -1.74 1.16
C ASP A 629 8.27 -0.72 0.15
N LYS A 630 7.15 -0.08 0.47
CA LYS A 630 6.59 0.99 -0.36
C LYS A 630 7.08 2.34 0.12
N TRP A 631 7.95 2.97 -0.66
CA TRP A 631 8.26 4.39 -0.48
C TRP A 631 7.00 5.23 -0.67
N VAL A 632 6.56 5.90 0.40
CA VAL A 632 5.43 6.82 0.36
C VAL A 632 5.97 8.19 -0.03
N THR A 633 5.97 8.49 -1.33
CA THR A 633 6.27 9.84 -1.82
C THR A 633 5.23 10.26 -2.85
N TYR A 634 4.54 11.37 -2.57
CA TYR A 634 3.51 11.93 -3.44
C TYR A 634 4.18 12.74 -4.56
N TYR A 635 4.16 12.25 -5.79
CA TYR A 635 4.60 13.02 -6.96
C TYR A 635 3.44 13.17 -7.95
N GLN A 636 3.30 14.35 -8.54
CA GLN A 636 2.34 14.63 -9.61
C GLN A 636 3.05 15.12 -10.87
N ARG A 637 2.55 14.73 -12.05
CA ARG A 637 3.02 15.20 -13.35
C ARG A 637 1.94 16.06 -14.01
N PHE A 638 2.33 17.25 -14.47
CA PHE A 638 1.49 18.21 -15.17
C PHE A 638 1.85 18.26 -16.65
N ASP A 639 0.85 18.47 -17.51
CA ASP A 639 1.09 18.82 -18.92
C ASP A 639 1.35 20.33 -19.10
N GLN A 640 1.63 20.73 -20.34
CA GLN A 640 1.96 22.11 -20.72
C GLN A 640 0.79 23.11 -20.55
N GLN A 641 -0.41 22.63 -20.22
CA GLN A 641 -1.59 23.45 -19.92
C GLN A 641 -1.91 23.47 -18.41
N GLY A 642 -1.06 22.86 -17.58
CA GLY A 642 -1.25 22.76 -16.13
C GLY A 642 -2.28 21.69 -15.73
N LYS A 643 -2.66 20.80 -16.64
CA LYS A 643 -3.61 19.72 -16.37
C LYS A 643 -2.87 18.46 -15.90
N LEU A 644 -3.42 17.81 -14.90
CA LEU A 644 -2.83 16.64 -14.26
C LEU A 644 -2.89 15.42 -15.20
N LYS A 645 -1.74 14.83 -15.56
CA LYS A 645 -1.70 13.62 -16.42
C LYS A 645 -1.85 12.31 -15.62
N VAL A 646 -1.53 12.31 -14.31
CA VAL A 646 -1.71 11.14 -13.42
C VAL A 646 -1.92 11.63 -11.98
N SER A 647 -3.07 11.28 -11.38
CA SER A 647 -3.26 11.22 -9.92
C SER A 647 -3.26 9.75 -9.54
N ASN A 648 -2.17 9.24 -9.00
CA ASN A 648 -2.22 8.01 -8.22
C ASN A 648 -1.69 8.32 -6.82
N LYS A 649 -2.54 8.13 -5.81
CA LYS A 649 -2.09 7.40 -4.62
C LYS A 649 -1.63 6.04 -5.17
N ASN A 650 -0.42 5.61 -4.82
CA ASN A 650 0.17 4.31 -5.21
C ASN A 650 0.85 4.32 -6.58
N ALA A 651 2.19 4.46 -6.58
CA ALA A 651 2.99 4.12 -7.74
C ALA A 651 3.82 2.87 -7.44
N THR A 652 3.30 1.71 -7.83
CA THR A 652 4.13 0.57 -8.25
C THR A 652 4.53 0.87 -9.70
N ARG A 653 5.83 0.95 -10.02
CA ARG A 653 6.25 1.18 -11.41
C ARG A 653 6.34 -0.14 -12.16
N HIS A 654 5.30 -0.47 -12.92
CA HIS A 654 5.37 -1.41 -14.03
C HIS A 654 4.56 -0.84 -15.20
N PHE A 655 5.22 -0.52 -16.32
CA PHE A 655 4.55 -0.29 -17.60
C PHE A 655 4.71 -1.56 -18.44
N GLY A 656 3.76 -2.48 -18.33
CA GLY A 656 3.64 -3.63 -19.22
C GLY A 656 2.40 -3.47 -20.09
N LEU A 657 2.57 -3.43 -21.41
CA LEU A 657 1.48 -3.62 -22.37
C LEU A 657 1.61 -5.02 -22.95
N ASN A 658 0.76 -5.94 -22.50
CA ASN A 658 0.62 -7.24 -23.14
C ASN A 658 -0.10 -7.05 -24.48
N THR A 659 0.59 -7.30 -25.58
CA THR A 659 -0.05 -7.52 -26.87
C THR A 659 0.25 -8.95 -27.33
N HIS A 660 -0.60 -9.47 -28.22
CA HIS A 660 -0.69 -10.90 -28.56
C HIS A 660 0.59 -11.53 -29.18
N HIS A 661 1.72 -10.81 -29.31
CA HIS A 661 2.97 -11.30 -29.95
C HIS A 661 4.29 -10.70 -29.39
N GLY A 662 4.42 -10.47 -28.08
CA GLY A 662 5.72 -10.15 -27.46
C GLY A 662 5.65 -9.17 -26.28
N TYR A 663 6.69 -9.19 -25.44
CA TYR A 663 6.87 -8.33 -24.28
C TYR A 663 7.82 -7.18 -24.61
N TYR A 664 7.44 -5.96 -24.23
CA TYR A 664 8.23 -4.75 -24.50
C TYR A 664 8.28 -3.88 -23.24
N GLY A 665 9.48 -3.69 -22.69
CA GLY A 665 9.72 -2.96 -21.44
C GLY A 665 10.54 -1.69 -21.66
N LEU A 666 10.08 -0.58 -21.08
CA LEU A 666 10.87 0.65 -20.95
C LEU A 666 11.06 0.95 -19.46
N GLU A 667 12.29 0.81 -18.98
CA GLU A 667 12.63 1.03 -17.57
C GLU A 667 13.35 2.37 -17.39
N PHE A 668 12.85 3.17 -16.44
CA PHE A 668 13.45 4.44 -16.04
C PHE A 668 14.27 4.21 -14.77
N ASP A 669 15.59 4.21 -14.90
CA ASP A 669 16.52 3.91 -13.80
C ASP A 669 16.85 5.13 -12.91
N GLY A 670 16.25 6.29 -13.18
CA GLY A 670 16.53 7.52 -12.44
C GLY A 670 17.85 8.19 -12.78
N TRP A 671 18.25 9.15 -11.93
CA TRP A 671 19.52 9.87 -12.05
C TRP A 671 20.66 8.99 -11.57
N GLN A 672 21.57 8.62 -12.46
CA GLN A 672 22.70 7.74 -12.14
C GLN A 672 24.03 8.48 -12.40
N PRO A 673 25.03 8.33 -11.50
CA PRO A 673 26.39 8.79 -11.75
C PRO A 673 27.15 7.79 -12.64
N LEU A 674 27.63 8.22 -13.82
CA LEU A 674 28.47 7.40 -14.71
C LEU A 674 29.96 7.78 -14.58
N GLY A 675 30.55 7.45 -13.41
CA GLY A 675 31.98 7.61 -13.17
C GLY A 675 32.50 9.04 -13.42
N GLU A 676 33.64 9.16 -14.12
CA GLU A 676 34.31 10.44 -14.39
C GLU A 676 33.55 11.36 -15.38
N ARG A 677 32.43 10.92 -15.97
CA ARG A 677 31.73 11.63 -17.07
C ARG A 677 30.51 12.45 -16.63
N GLY A 678 30.19 12.49 -15.34
CA GLY A 678 29.15 13.38 -14.77
C GLY A 678 27.76 12.74 -14.59
N TRP A 679 26.75 13.59 -14.43
CA TRP A 679 25.35 13.19 -14.15
C TRP A 679 24.51 13.26 -15.41
N GLY A 680 23.59 12.30 -15.59
CA GLY A 680 22.63 12.31 -16.71
C GLY A 680 21.45 11.36 -16.49
N VAL A 681 20.52 11.36 -17.44
CA VAL A 681 19.33 10.51 -17.41
C VAL A 681 19.58 9.26 -18.26
N GLN A 682 19.32 8.09 -17.68
CA GLN A 682 19.48 6.79 -18.31
C GLN A 682 18.11 6.16 -18.62
N TYR A 683 17.96 5.61 -19.81
CA TYR A 683 16.81 4.80 -20.21
C TYR A 683 17.26 3.40 -20.63
N GLN A 684 16.63 2.36 -20.09
CA GLN A 684 16.80 0.99 -20.54
C GLN A 684 15.61 0.59 -21.41
N MET A 685 15.90 0.06 -22.60
CA MET A 685 14.90 -0.47 -23.51
C MET A 685 15.10 -1.98 -23.64
N GLU A 686 14.08 -2.76 -23.33
CA GLU A 686 14.09 -4.21 -23.50
C GLU A 686 13.06 -4.63 -24.54
N VAL A 687 13.53 -5.37 -25.55
CA VAL A 687 12.74 -5.84 -26.67
C VAL A 687 12.77 -7.36 -26.68
N GLU A 688 11.62 -7.98 -26.41
CA GLU A 688 11.44 -9.44 -26.46
C GLU A 688 10.52 -9.80 -27.62
N GLN A 689 11.08 -10.41 -28.68
CA GLN A 689 10.34 -10.77 -29.89
C GLN A 689 10.34 -12.29 -30.09
N GLU A 690 9.14 -12.88 -30.14
CA GLU A 690 8.96 -14.29 -30.52
C GLU A 690 9.05 -14.42 -32.05
N GLN A 691 10.00 -15.22 -32.51
CA GLN A 691 10.25 -15.49 -33.92
C GLN A 691 9.30 -16.57 -34.44
N PHE A 692 9.08 -16.63 -35.76
CA PHE A 692 8.20 -17.62 -36.41
C PHE A 692 8.62 -19.09 -36.18
N ASP A 693 9.83 -19.34 -35.71
CA ASP A 693 10.34 -20.67 -35.35
C ASP A 693 10.18 -21.02 -33.86
N GLY A 694 9.54 -20.15 -33.07
CA GLY A 694 9.34 -20.31 -31.63
C GLY A 694 10.54 -19.91 -30.77
N SER A 695 11.60 -19.32 -31.35
CA SER A 695 12.70 -18.75 -30.58
C SER A 695 12.41 -17.32 -30.13
N VAL A 696 12.93 -16.92 -28.96
CA VAL A 696 12.73 -15.58 -28.40
C VAL A 696 14.01 -14.76 -28.54
N LEU A 697 13.93 -13.60 -29.20
CA LEU A 697 15.03 -12.66 -29.36
C LEU A 697 14.91 -11.55 -28.31
N ASN A 698 15.87 -11.50 -27.38
CA ASN A 698 15.98 -10.42 -26.39
C ASN A 698 17.07 -9.42 -26.77
N LYS A 699 16.72 -8.13 -26.86
CA LYS A 699 17.69 -7.04 -27.06
C LYS A 699 17.49 -5.94 -26.03
N GLN A 700 18.58 -5.60 -25.34
CA GLN A 700 18.64 -4.48 -24.40
C GLN A 700 19.48 -3.33 -24.99
N PHE A 701 18.96 -2.10 -24.87
CA PHE A 701 19.65 -0.85 -25.26
C PHE A 701 19.66 0.14 -24.09
N THR A 702 20.73 0.92 -23.99
CA THR A 702 20.83 1.98 -22.98
C THR A 702 21.01 3.33 -23.68
N VAL A 703 20.11 4.27 -23.41
CA VAL A 703 20.19 5.65 -23.90
C VAL A 703 20.58 6.57 -22.75
N PHE A 704 21.64 7.35 -22.92
CA PHE A 704 22.13 8.28 -21.91
C PHE A 704 22.10 9.73 -22.43
N VAL A 705 21.55 10.62 -21.61
CA VAL A 705 21.52 12.07 -21.86
C VAL A 705 22.33 12.76 -20.75
N PRO A 706 23.58 13.19 -21.01
CA PRO A 706 24.41 13.90 -20.06
C PRO A 706 23.87 15.31 -19.78
N ARG A 707 23.99 15.75 -18.53
CA ARG A 707 23.76 17.14 -18.13
C ARG A 707 25.01 17.95 -18.40
N ASN A 708 25.13 18.57 -19.57
CA ASN A 708 26.24 19.49 -19.82
C ASN A 708 25.85 20.93 -19.45
N LEU A 709 26.60 21.56 -18.54
CA LEU A 709 26.37 22.96 -18.09
C LEU A 709 26.77 24.01 -19.14
N SER A 710 27.30 23.59 -20.28
CA SER A 710 27.77 24.47 -21.35
C SER A 710 27.46 23.89 -22.74
N GLY A 711 26.23 24.08 -23.21
CA GLY A 711 25.86 23.96 -24.63
C GLY A 711 25.53 22.55 -25.14
N ILE A 712 24.37 22.45 -25.78
CA ILE A 712 23.75 21.40 -26.62
C ILE A 712 23.81 19.95 -26.08
N PRO A 713 22.65 19.26 -25.87
CA PRO A 713 22.63 17.87 -25.46
C PRO A 713 23.27 16.95 -26.50
N GLN A 714 24.19 16.07 -26.07
CA GLN A 714 24.67 14.95 -26.88
C GLN A 714 23.89 13.70 -26.50
N VAL A 715 23.36 12.95 -27.48
CA VAL A 715 22.66 11.68 -27.21
C VAL A 715 23.64 10.54 -27.44
N GLN A 716 23.83 9.70 -26.42
CA GLN A 716 24.73 8.54 -26.47
C GLN A 716 23.93 7.23 -26.38
N ILE A 717 24.20 6.31 -27.31
CA ILE A 717 23.56 4.99 -27.36
C ILE A 717 24.60 3.91 -27.07
N PHE A 718 24.31 3.05 -26.10
CA PHE A 718 25.08 1.85 -25.77
C PHE A 718 24.26 0.61 -26.12
N GLY A 719 24.91 -0.47 -26.56
CA GLY A 719 24.20 -1.72 -26.85
C GLY A 719 24.90 -2.94 -26.29
N SER A 720 24.12 -4.01 -26.18
CA SER A 720 24.58 -5.31 -25.70
C SER A 720 25.54 -5.98 -26.70
N SER A 721 26.59 -6.63 -26.19
CA SER A 721 27.46 -7.45 -27.02
C SER A 721 26.70 -8.67 -27.53
N SER A 722 26.61 -8.82 -28.85
CA SER A 722 26.14 -10.03 -29.50
C SER A 722 26.93 -11.26 -29.04
N GLY A 723 26.32 -12.13 -28.23
CA GLY A 723 26.95 -13.40 -27.86
C GLY A 723 26.43 -14.14 -26.62
N GLU A 724 25.70 -13.52 -25.70
CA GLU A 724 25.27 -14.21 -24.46
C GLU A 724 23.74 -14.23 -24.34
N SER A 725 23.14 -15.35 -24.73
CA SER A 725 21.72 -15.64 -24.54
C SER A 725 21.47 -16.16 -23.12
N SER A 726 21.60 -15.29 -22.11
CA SER A 726 21.16 -15.58 -20.75
C SER A 726 20.38 -14.40 -20.19
N PRO A 727 19.19 -14.60 -19.60
CA PRO A 727 18.47 -13.53 -18.90
C PRO A 727 19.37 -12.99 -17.77
N GLY A 728 19.86 -11.75 -17.90
CA GLY A 728 20.73 -11.11 -16.92
C GLY A 728 22.03 -10.48 -17.44
N SER A 729 22.35 -10.53 -18.73
CA SER A 729 23.53 -9.86 -19.27
C SER A 729 23.32 -8.34 -19.39
N LYS A 730 23.89 -7.56 -18.45
CA LYS A 730 23.88 -6.09 -18.49
C LYS A 730 24.65 -5.56 -19.70
N ALA A 731 24.15 -4.51 -20.35
CA ALA A 731 24.88 -3.77 -21.37
C ALA A 731 26.25 -3.29 -20.84
N ASP A 732 27.32 -3.41 -21.63
CA ASP A 732 28.65 -2.92 -21.24
C ASP A 732 28.67 -1.39 -21.33
N PRO A 733 28.74 -0.66 -20.20
CA PRO A 733 28.74 0.80 -20.20
C PRO A 733 29.99 1.41 -20.85
N ASN A 734 31.01 0.60 -21.18
CA ASN A 734 32.22 1.05 -21.87
C ASN A 734 32.16 0.89 -23.39
N LYS A 735 31.07 0.33 -23.94
CA LYS A 735 30.93 0.05 -25.37
C LYS A 735 29.92 0.99 -26.03
N GLU A 736 30.37 2.23 -26.22
CA GLU A 736 29.65 3.30 -26.92
C GLU A 736 29.43 2.91 -28.39
N ILE A 737 28.17 2.89 -28.86
CA ILE A 737 27.85 2.49 -30.24
C ILE A 737 27.92 3.71 -31.17
N THR A 738 27.30 4.83 -30.79
CA THR A 738 27.32 6.08 -31.59
C THR A 738 26.92 7.28 -30.71
N THR A 739 27.49 8.45 -31.01
CA THR A 739 27.15 9.75 -30.39
C THR A 739 26.68 10.72 -31.46
N PHE A 740 25.56 11.40 -31.23
CA PHE A 740 25.00 12.41 -32.14
C PHE A 740 24.93 13.80 -31.48
N ASP A 741 25.11 14.83 -32.29
CA ASP A 741 24.66 16.19 -31.95
C ASP A 741 23.12 16.27 -32.08
N PHE A 742 22.47 17.06 -31.24
CA PHE A 742 21.02 17.19 -31.19
C PHE A 742 20.42 17.67 -32.52
N ASP A 743 21.06 18.65 -33.15
CA ASP A 743 20.64 19.17 -34.45
C ASP A 743 20.85 18.15 -35.59
N GLU A 744 21.79 17.20 -35.42
CA GLU A 744 22.06 16.14 -36.39
C GLU A 744 21.05 14.99 -36.23
N PHE A 745 20.68 14.65 -34.98
CA PHE A 745 19.58 13.75 -34.67
C PHE A 745 18.25 14.25 -35.26
N LEU A 746 17.94 15.53 -35.11
CA LEU A 746 16.71 16.11 -35.67
C LEU A 746 16.70 16.08 -37.21
N LYS A 747 17.84 16.34 -37.87
CA LYS A 747 17.97 16.23 -39.34
C LYS A 747 17.81 14.80 -39.86
N ILE A 748 18.15 13.79 -39.05
CA ILE A 748 17.92 12.38 -39.38
C ILE A 748 16.43 12.04 -39.25
N MET A 749 15.74 12.66 -38.29
CA MET A 749 14.31 12.45 -38.05
C MET A 749 13.40 13.27 -38.98
N ASP A 750 13.86 14.40 -39.51
CA ASP A 750 13.07 15.33 -40.33
C ASP A 750 12.42 14.69 -41.60
N PRO A 751 13.12 13.89 -42.42
CA PRO A 751 12.48 13.19 -43.54
C PRO A 751 11.40 12.18 -43.10
N ILE A 752 11.56 11.62 -41.90
CA ILE A 752 10.64 10.65 -41.29
C ILE A 752 9.39 11.37 -40.79
N MET A 753 9.55 12.49 -40.08
CA MET A 753 8.44 13.32 -39.58
C MET A 753 7.63 13.94 -40.73
N THR A 754 8.32 14.47 -41.75
CA THR A 754 7.70 15.01 -42.97
C THR A 754 6.93 13.94 -43.75
N GLY A 755 7.45 12.71 -43.82
CA GLY A 755 6.76 11.57 -44.45
C GLY A 755 5.54 11.06 -43.68
N LEU A 756 5.46 11.36 -42.39
CA LEU A 756 4.39 10.95 -41.47
C LEU A 756 3.34 12.04 -41.24
N GLY A 757 3.51 13.22 -41.83
CA GLY A 757 2.58 14.35 -41.65
C GLY A 757 2.63 14.99 -40.26
N ILE A 758 3.71 14.77 -39.52
CA ILE A 758 3.95 15.34 -38.19
C ILE A 758 4.62 16.71 -38.40
N GLU A 759 4.00 17.79 -37.89
CA GLU A 759 4.62 19.13 -37.96
C GLU A 759 5.90 19.17 -37.13
N GLU A 760 6.98 19.75 -37.69
CA GLU A 760 8.22 19.97 -36.95
C GLU A 760 7.94 20.75 -35.66
N PRO A 761 8.23 20.18 -34.48
CA PRO A 761 8.08 20.91 -33.23
C PRO A 761 9.13 22.02 -33.15
N ASN A 762 8.71 23.25 -32.88
CA ASN A 762 9.65 24.33 -32.61
C ASN A 762 10.28 24.14 -31.22
N PHE A 763 11.55 23.74 -31.18
CA PHE A 763 12.32 23.51 -29.95
C PHE A 763 13.02 24.77 -29.42
N SER A 764 13.01 25.89 -30.16
CA SER A 764 13.82 27.08 -29.86
C SER A 764 13.48 27.77 -28.54
N ASP A 765 12.28 27.55 -28.02
CA ASP A 765 11.72 28.29 -26.87
C ASP A 765 11.49 27.39 -25.63
N LEU A 766 11.93 26.12 -25.68
CA LEU A 766 11.70 25.13 -24.63
C LEU A 766 12.88 25.02 -23.66
N SER A 767 12.58 24.76 -22.38
CA SER A 767 13.61 24.42 -21.39
C SER A 767 14.25 23.06 -21.71
N PHE A 768 15.45 22.80 -21.20
CA PHE A 768 16.15 21.52 -21.41
C PHE A 768 15.32 20.31 -20.95
N GLU A 769 14.63 20.43 -19.81
CA GLU A 769 13.74 19.37 -19.32
C GLU A 769 12.53 19.16 -20.25
N ASP A 770 11.97 20.24 -20.81
CA ASP A 770 10.84 20.15 -21.74
C ASP A 770 11.23 19.58 -23.11
N GLN A 771 12.45 19.86 -23.58
CA GLN A 771 12.99 19.26 -24.81
C GLN A 771 13.15 17.74 -24.65
N ALA A 772 13.66 17.28 -23.51
CA ALA A 772 13.82 15.85 -23.19
C ALA A 772 12.47 15.11 -23.08
N VAL A 773 11.46 15.73 -22.47
CA VAL A 773 10.11 15.17 -22.39
C VAL A 773 9.48 15.10 -23.78
N LYS A 774 9.61 16.14 -24.60
CA LYS A 774 9.04 16.19 -25.96
C LYS A 774 9.67 15.15 -26.89
N LEU A 775 10.97 14.86 -26.75
CA LEU A 775 11.65 13.75 -27.44
C LEU A 775 11.11 12.37 -27.01
N SER A 776 10.78 12.20 -25.73
CA SER A 776 10.16 10.97 -25.22
C SER A 776 8.73 10.76 -25.74
N GLU A 777 8.05 11.85 -26.11
CA GLU A 777 6.71 11.80 -26.70
C GLU A 777 6.78 11.59 -28.22
N LEU A 778 7.72 12.21 -28.93
CA LEU A 778 7.99 11.95 -30.36
C LEU A 778 8.41 10.50 -30.64
N SER A 779 9.25 9.93 -29.77
CA SER A 779 9.63 8.51 -29.87
C SER A 779 8.44 7.56 -29.64
N LYS A 780 7.38 8.00 -28.96
CA LYS A 780 6.12 7.26 -28.82
C LYS A 780 5.20 7.41 -30.03
N GLU A 781 5.06 8.61 -30.61
CA GLU A 781 4.22 8.84 -31.79
C GLU A 781 4.76 8.16 -33.06
N VAL A 782 6.08 8.06 -33.21
CA VAL A 782 6.70 7.32 -34.34
C VAL A 782 6.47 5.80 -34.23
N TYR A 783 6.09 5.29 -33.06
CA TYR A 783 6.08 3.85 -32.78
C TYR A 783 4.69 3.18 -32.86
N ASP A 784 3.62 3.94 -33.08
CA ASP A 784 2.24 3.40 -33.17
C ASP A 784 1.78 3.10 -34.61
N ILE A 785 2.71 2.99 -35.56
CA ILE A 785 2.41 2.62 -36.96
C ILE A 785 3.23 1.37 -37.33
N LYS A 786 2.51 0.27 -37.55
CA LYS A 786 2.95 -1.04 -38.05
C LYS A 786 4.36 -1.08 -38.64
N SER A 787 5.19 -1.92 -38.02
CA SER A 787 6.35 -2.57 -38.59
C SER A 787 6.07 -3.07 -40.02
N GLU A 788 6.67 -2.45 -41.02
CA GLU A 788 7.03 -3.18 -42.23
C GLU A 788 8.35 -2.61 -42.79
N GLU A 789 9.46 -3.29 -42.48
CA GLU A 789 10.44 -3.57 -43.54
C GLU A 789 9.70 -4.37 -44.64
N ARG A 790 9.13 -3.65 -45.61
CA ARG A 790 8.39 -4.23 -46.73
C ARG A 790 9.33 -4.78 -47.78
N SER A 791 9.49 -6.09 -47.82
CA SER A 791 9.57 -6.79 -49.12
C SER A 791 8.13 -6.98 -49.64
N VAL A 792 7.73 -6.28 -50.71
CA VAL A 792 6.44 -6.52 -51.39
C VAL A 792 6.66 -7.44 -52.58
N TYR A 793 6.06 -8.63 -52.54
CA TYR A 793 6.05 -9.59 -53.65
C TYR A 793 4.70 -9.60 -54.37
N CYS A 794 4.67 -9.24 -55.65
CA CYS A 794 3.45 -9.30 -56.47
C CYS A 794 3.21 -10.74 -56.96
N LYS A 795 2.29 -11.47 -56.33
CA LYS A 795 1.93 -12.86 -56.69
C LYS A 795 1.43 -13.02 -58.14
N THR A 796 0.77 -12.01 -58.70
CA THR A 796 0.19 -12.07 -60.05
C THR A 796 1.22 -11.80 -61.15
N CYS A 797 2.30 -11.07 -60.84
CA CYS A 797 3.28 -10.59 -61.81
C CYS A 797 4.72 -11.11 -61.61
N LYS A 798 4.97 -11.91 -60.55
CA LYS A 798 6.26 -12.55 -60.22
C LYS A 798 7.48 -11.61 -60.24
N LYS A 799 7.31 -10.36 -59.80
CA LYS A 799 8.41 -9.38 -59.64
C LYS A 799 8.51 -8.92 -58.19
N ALA A 800 9.75 -8.71 -57.73
CA ALA A 800 10.08 -8.16 -56.42
C ALA A 800 10.63 -6.72 -56.57
N PHE A 801 10.37 -5.89 -55.58
CA PHE A 801 10.73 -4.47 -55.53
C PHE A 801 11.81 -4.24 -54.46
N PHE A 802 12.83 -3.44 -54.77
CA PHE A 802 13.93 -3.14 -53.84
C PHE A 802 14.26 -1.64 -53.81
N ILE A 803 14.70 -1.15 -52.65
CA ILE A 803 15.26 0.19 -52.45
C ILE A 803 16.68 0.00 -51.92
N GLU A 804 17.68 0.43 -52.69
CA GLU A 804 19.07 0.51 -52.24
C GLU A 804 19.53 1.97 -52.34
N ASN A 805 20.12 2.49 -51.26
CA ASN A 805 20.65 3.86 -51.16
C ASN A 805 19.63 4.97 -51.56
N GLY A 806 18.35 4.77 -51.23
CA GLY A 806 17.30 5.78 -51.40
C GLY A 806 16.77 5.96 -52.83
N ILE A 807 17.13 5.08 -53.79
CA ILE A 807 16.58 5.12 -55.16
C ILE A 807 15.95 3.75 -55.52
N PRO A 808 14.69 3.70 -56.00
CA PRO A 808 14.04 2.43 -56.35
C PRO A 808 14.56 1.86 -57.68
N SER A 809 14.87 0.56 -57.71
CA SER A 809 15.26 -0.16 -58.94
C SER A 809 14.67 -1.57 -59.01
N TYR A 810 14.46 -2.08 -60.24
CA TYR A 810 13.88 -3.41 -60.49
C TYR A 810 14.97 -4.44 -60.80
N LYS A 811 14.96 -5.59 -60.11
CA LYS A 811 15.73 -6.78 -60.49
C LYS A 811 14.80 -7.97 -60.71
N GLU A 812 14.97 -8.65 -61.84
CA GLU A 812 14.41 -9.99 -62.07
C GLU A 812 15.36 -11.01 -61.46
N SER A 813 14.92 -11.75 -60.44
CA SER A 813 15.70 -12.88 -59.92
C SER A 813 14.85 -14.15 -59.84
N GLU A 814 15.22 -15.14 -60.65
CA GLU A 814 14.76 -16.51 -60.57
C GLU A 814 15.37 -17.18 -59.33
N ILE A 815 14.55 -17.80 -58.46
CA ILE A 815 15.04 -18.74 -57.44
C ILE A 815 14.20 -20.03 -57.52
N PRO A 816 14.82 -21.22 -57.46
CA PRO A 816 14.19 -22.50 -57.81
C PRO A 816 13.35 -23.07 -56.67
N ALA A 817 12.36 -23.89 -57.04
CA ALA A 817 11.49 -24.62 -56.12
C ALA A 817 12.14 -25.92 -55.60
N SER A 818 12.22 -26.08 -54.28
CA SER A 818 12.25 -27.31 -53.46
C SER A 818 12.70 -26.88 -52.05
N ASP A 819 12.16 -27.33 -50.91
CA ASP A 819 11.36 -28.51 -50.64
C ASP A 819 10.50 -28.33 -49.37
N THR A 820 9.26 -28.80 -49.49
CA THR A 820 8.38 -29.45 -48.50
C THR A 820 8.35 -29.05 -47.01
N ILE A 821 7.17 -28.51 -46.65
CA ILE A 821 6.49 -28.52 -45.35
C ILE A 821 6.45 -29.94 -44.76
N ASN A 822 6.74 -30.08 -43.46
CA ASN A 822 6.21 -31.18 -42.64
C ASN A 822 5.64 -30.65 -41.32
N LYS A 823 4.36 -30.98 -41.10
CA LYS A 823 3.63 -30.95 -39.82
C LYS A 823 4.16 -32.05 -38.90
N HIS A 824 4.08 -31.88 -37.58
CA HIS A 824 3.53 -32.81 -36.58
C HIS A 824 3.72 -32.20 -35.17
N GLU A 825 2.61 -31.88 -34.49
CA GLU A 825 2.01 -32.53 -33.29
C GLU A 825 2.50 -31.95 -31.96
#